data_AF-A0A7K2EA67-F1
#
_entry.id   AF-A0A7K2EA67-F1
#
_cell.length_a   1.000
_cell.length_b   1.000
_cell.length_c   1.000
_cell.angle_alpha   90.00
_cell.angle_beta   90.00
_cell.angle_gamma   90.00
#
_symmetry.space_group_name_H-M   'P 1'
#
loop_
_entity.id
_entity.type
_entity.pdbx_description
1 polymer ?
#
loop_
_entity_poly.entity_id
_entity_poly.type
_entity_poly.pdbx_seq_one_letter_code
_entity_poly.pdbx_strand_id
1 'polypeptide(L)'
;MATTEPTVNTYLAQTLRTMHPRWSEKGAIVSQATGVLEGGEGRQPDILVRVHDAGPLVIEAEFHPARSLEDDALSRVGATTGHPRRPIETVVALRYPRRLRGVAESELAETLAACDDLAWCVWREGAGEVRFPNEGWLVGGLADLAGTVETLAVSPRRLDDAADRLQYAVEEGAGLISETGAATERHVAECLHQEAGRQTTRMAASIILNAFLFQIAVASSHGTPTIEETAAASGDPERLSKPDVLDAWGRILEINYWPVFEVARRLLLPIERRRAEHLCDRLALAAATLAGAGAVEVQDLAGQMFGRLIADRKFLATFYTLPESAALLAEMAVARLDGRVDWSDEVAVTDLRIGDLACGTGALLSAVYRRVVARVRRAGRDDAAIHAAMMQEALIGADIMPAAAHLTTTMLCASHPAVGFGKCGVHVLPFGRTPDGRVAVGSLDLLGDAGTLSLLGRPGTRLAGRFDDEEPDDDLMECNVGDGTLDLCIMNPPFTRPTNHETAQAAGVPVPSFAGFGATSDDQRAMSARLAELTPGGGSARAGHGNAGLASNFVDLAHAKLRPGGVLALILPFAAVSGRSWEGLRRLLASQYCDVSVTSIATHGSTARAFSADTGMAEIALVAVKRPATAAAAVQSPVDWISLARRPATITEAVQVARAIDDRGEPKGTPAIEIGHDRAGCVLPGAISQGGLTGVTEPEVAACGLALSRSAPRLPRVGDLPIPMAPLGETGRPGPVHRDISGTDKTTGAHRGPFDVKPLVAGRTPTYPVLWAHEAGSGRESQIEVRPDTQGRVRFGMEEEALAVWESSTRLHINLDFQLNSQALAACITAEPCIGGRAWPSFALESVAWEEAVALWMNTTLGLIGFWFAASRQQQGRANVTITRLEDLVAVDPRRLADGQLAAAGEVFERFRLRRLLPANEAYRDDTRWELDEAVLCEVLGLPAEVLVPLAVLRTQWCEEPSVHGGKSTRPG
;
A
#
# COMPACT_ATOMS: atom_id res chain seq x y z
N MET A 1 -7.25 -38.56 36.81
CA MET A 1 -5.79 -38.35 36.85
C MET A 1 -5.51 -36.94 36.36
N ALA A 2 -4.42 -36.30 36.78
CA ALA A 2 -4.03 -35.02 36.20
C ALA A 2 -3.58 -35.25 34.75
N THR A 3 -4.05 -34.42 33.83
CA THR A 3 -3.73 -34.51 32.40
C THR A 3 -2.29 -34.04 32.17
N THR A 4 -1.51 -34.85 31.44
CA THR A 4 -0.08 -34.61 31.20
C THR A 4 0.13 -33.88 29.87
N GLU A 5 1.26 -33.18 29.70
CA GLU A 5 1.62 -32.49 28.44
C GLU A 5 1.60 -33.45 27.24
N PRO A 6 2.16 -34.67 27.31
CA PRO A 6 1.99 -35.70 26.29
C PRO A 6 0.54 -35.95 25.83
N THR A 7 -0.36 -36.02 26.80
CA THR A 7 -1.79 -36.20 26.53
C THR A 7 -2.34 -34.98 25.81
N VAL A 8 -2.10 -33.76 26.30
CA VAL A 8 -2.55 -32.52 25.64
C VAL A 8 -1.98 -32.40 24.23
N ASN A 9 -0.70 -32.69 24.02
CA ASN A 9 -0.04 -32.65 22.70
C ASN A 9 -0.71 -33.60 21.71
N THR A 10 -1.15 -34.78 22.17
CA THR A 10 -1.88 -35.75 21.34
C THR A 10 -3.25 -35.23 20.92
N TYR A 11 -4.02 -34.66 21.83
CA TYR A 11 -5.34 -34.09 21.52
C TYR A 11 -5.24 -32.79 20.71
N LEU A 12 -4.22 -31.95 20.98
CA LEU A 12 -3.92 -30.78 20.17
C LEU A 12 -3.61 -31.19 18.72
N ALA A 13 -2.71 -32.16 18.53
CA ALA A 13 -2.40 -32.68 17.20
C ALA A 13 -3.64 -33.23 16.50
N GLN A 14 -4.46 -34.03 17.19
CA GLN A 14 -5.72 -34.56 16.63
C GLN A 14 -6.69 -33.45 16.21
N THR A 15 -6.86 -32.43 17.06
CA THR A 15 -7.78 -31.32 16.78
C THR A 15 -7.25 -30.45 15.64
N LEU A 16 -5.94 -30.18 15.59
CA LEU A 16 -5.33 -29.49 14.44
C LEU A 16 -5.63 -30.27 13.14
N ARG A 17 -5.46 -31.60 13.11
CA ARG A 17 -5.74 -32.39 11.88
C ARG A 17 -7.13 -32.18 11.28
N THR A 18 -8.13 -31.79 12.08
CA THR A 18 -9.50 -31.53 11.59
C THR A 18 -9.72 -30.10 11.09
N MET A 19 -8.80 -29.17 11.39
CA MET A 19 -8.96 -27.75 11.04
C MET A 19 -8.46 -27.39 9.64
N HIS A 20 -7.72 -28.29 8.99
CA HIS A 20 -7.20 -28.08 7.65
C HIS A 20 -7.19 -29.41 6.87
N PRO A 21 -7.75 -29.47 5.65
CA PRO A 21 -7.84 -30.72 4.88
C PRO A 21 -6.49 -31.43 4.71
N ARG A 22 -5.43 -30.69 4.43
CA ARG A 22 -4.07 -31.24 4.28
C ARG A 22 -3.42 -31.77 5.57
N TRP A 23 -3.93 -31.36 6.72
CA TRP A 23 -3.45 -31.89 8.00
C TRP A 23 -4.14 -33.21 8.37
N SER A 24 -5.25 -33.55 7.69
CA SER A 24 -5.98 -34.80 7.90
C SER A 24 -5.22 -36.03 7.40
N GLU A 25 -4.25 -35.84 6.51
CA GLU A 25 -3.47 -36.93 5.93
C GLU A 25 -2.62 -37.68 6.96
N LYS A 26 -2.49 -38.99 6.75
CA LYS A 26 -1.81 -39.86 7.70
C LYS A 26 -0.32 -39.50 7.78
N GLY A 27 0.10 -39.02 8.94
CA GLY A 27 1.49 -38.64 9.20
C GLY A 27 1.81 -37.16 8.95
N ALA A 28 0.80 -36.36 8.56
CA ALA A 28 0.93 -34.93 8.33
C ALA A 28 1.16 -34.14 9.62
N ILE A 29 0.38 -34.40 10.66
CA ILE A 29 0.69 -33.93 12.02
C ILE A 29 0.98 -35.16 12.87
N VAL A 30 2.12 -35.19 13.56
CA VAL A 30 2.49 -36.30 14.44
C VAL A 30 2.90 -35.76 15.80
N SER A 31 2.26 -36.25 16.86
CA SER A 31 2.66 -35.94 18.24
C SER A 31 3.68 -36.98 18.72
N GLN A 32 4.69 -36.51 19.47
CA GLN A 32 5.59 -37.35 20.25
C GLN A 32 6.23 -38.51 19.48
N ALA A 33 6.70 -38.27 18.26
CA ALA A 33 7.33 -39.34 17.49
C ALA A 33 8.84 -39.40 17.72
N THR A 34 9.31 -40.54 18.21
CA THR A 34 10.73 -40.85 18.40
C THR A 34 11.41 -41.17 17.06
N GLY A 35 12.66 -40.76 16.88
CA GLY A 35 13.46 -41.05 15.68
C GLY A 35 13.10 -40.21 14.45
N VAL A 36 12.33 -39.13 14.63
CA VAL A 36 11.92 -38.24 13.52
C VAL A 36 12.95 -37.14 13.23
N LEU A 37 13.85 -36.84 14.17
CA LEU A 37 15.01 -35.96 13.96
C LEU A 37 16.31 -36.77 13.92
N GLU A 38 17.29 -36.32 13.13
CA GLU A 38 18.63 -36.92 13.07
C GLU A 38 19.36 -36.77 14.42
N GLY A 39 19.97 -37.86 14.92
CA GLY A 39 20.81 -37.84 16.13
C GLY A 39 20.31 -38.62 17.37
N GLY A 40 19.26 -39.45 17.26
CA GLY A 40 18.88 -40.44 18.28
C GLY A 40 17.75 -40.06 19.24
N GLU A 41 17.32 -41.03 20.07
CA GLU A 41 16.09 -41.10 20.90
C GLU A 41 15.81 -39.91 21.84
N GLY A 42 16.75 -38.99 22.06
CA GLY A 42 16.62 -37.85 22.99
C GLY A 42 16.18 -36.51 22.37
N ARG A 43 15.92 -36.43 21.06
CA ARG A 43 15.50 -35.20 20.36
C ARG A 43 14.08 -35.33 19.80
N GLN A 44 13.15 -35.77 20.64
CA GLN A 44 11.75 -35.95 20.28
C GLN A 44 11.04 -34.60 20.28
N PRO A 45 10.49 -34.13 19.14
CA PRO A 45 9.62 -32.95 19.14
C PRO A 45 8.24 -33.30 19.73
N ASP A 46 7.62 -32.36 20.41
CA ASP A 46 6.27 -32.55 20.95
C ASP A 46 5.24 -32.76 19.84
N ILE A 47 5.22 -31.89 18.85
CA ILE A 47 4.39 -32.02 17.65
C ILE A 47 5.23 -31.64 16.43
N LEU A 48 5.21 -32.50 15.42
CA LEU A 48 5.78 -32.23 14.12
C LEU A 48 4.67 -32.10 13.07
N VAL A 49 4.68 -30.96 12.37
CA VAL A 49 3.82 -30.67 11.24
C VAL A 49 4.63 -30.84 9.95
N ARG A 50 4.26 -31.85 9.16
CA ARG A 50 4.78 -32.20 7.84
C ARG A 50 3.62 -32.15 6.85
N VAL A 51 3.37 -30.99 6.28
CA VAL A 51 2.49 -30.91 5.11
C VAL A 51 3.34 -31.27 3.90
N HIS A 52 3.15 -32.45 3.29
CA HIS A 52 3.89 -32.99 2.12
C HIS A 52 5.21 -32.29 1.78
N ASP A 53 5.13 -31.30 0.89
CA ASP A 53 6.24 -30.53 0.36
C ASP A 53 6.40 -29.13 0.94
N ALA A 54 5.80 -28.83 2.10
CA ALA A 54 6.12 -27.67 2.93
C ALA A 54 7.39 -27.91 3.78
N GLY A 55 7.93 -26.85 4.39
CA GLY A 55 9.02 -26.99 5.36
C GLY A 55 8.50 -27.70 6.62
N PRO A 56 9.26 -28.62 7.25
CA PRO A 56 8.84 -29.20 8.52
C PRO A 56 8.77 -28.11 9.59
N LEU A 57 7.64 -28.03 10.28
CA LEU A 57 7.41 -27.10 11.39
C LEU A 57 7.27 -27.91 12.67
N VAL A 58 7.94 -27.49 13.73
CA VAL A 58 7.81 -28.10 15.07
C VAL A 58 6.97 -27.19 15.95
N ILE A 59 6.12 -27.78 16.78
CA ILE A 59 5.49 -27.11 17.92
C ILE A 59 6.04 -27.80 19.17
N GLU A 60 6.79 -27.06 19.98
CA GLU A 60 7.15 -27.47 21.35
C GLU A 60 6.12 -26.88 22.29
N ALA A 61 5.71 -27.62 23.32
CA ALA A 61 4.63 -27.18 24.19
C ALA A 61 4.81 -27.54 25.67
N GLU A 62 4.67 -26.54 26.55
CA GLU A 62 4.82 -26.71 28.01
C GLU A 62 3.67 -25.98 28.74
N PHE A 63 3.22 -26.49 29.89
CA PHE A 63 2.27 -25.77 30.73
C PHE A 63 2.92 -24.53 31.35
N HIS A 64 2.17 -23.42 31.43
CA HIS A 64 2.61 -22.23 32.17
C HIS A 64 3.07 -22.59 33.60
N PRO A 65 4.27 -22.17 34.07
CA PRO A 65 5.06 -21.04 33.61
C PRO A 65 6.08 -21.35 32.51
N ALA A 66 6.09 -22.57 31.97
CA ALA A 66 6.84 -22.98 30.78
C ALA A 66 8.30 -22.47 30.73
N ARG A 67 9.17 -23.05 31.58
CA ARG A 67 10.50 -22.50 31.87
C ARG A 67 11.58 -22.94 30.89
N SER A 68 11.46 -24.13 30.28
CA SER A 68 12.43 -24.63 29.30
C SER A 68 11.95 -24.50 27.86
N LEU A 69 10.64 -24.26 27.66
CA LEU A 69 9.98 -24.19 26.37
C LEU A 69 10.73 -23.42 25.26
N GLU A 70 11.26 -22.22 25.55
CA GLU A 70 11.97 -21.44 24.54
C GLU A 70 13.34 -22.02 24.19
N ASP A 71 14.07 -22.53 25.19
CA ASP A 71 15.35 -23.22 24.96
C ASP A 71 15.14 -24.51 24.17
N ASP A 72 14.07 -25.26 24.49
CA ASP A 72 13.67 -26.46 23.78
C ASP A 72 13.32 -26.14 22.33
N ALA A 73 12.50 -25.11 22.09
CA ALA A 73 12.15 -24.64 20.75
C ALA A 73 13.37 -24.18 19.94
N LEU A 74 14.27 -23.41 20.56
CA LEU A 74 15.50 -22.95 19.93
C LEU A 74 16.40 -24.13 19.52
N SER A 75 16.50 -25.15 20.37
CA SER A 75 17.28 -26.36 20.09
C SER A 75 16.79 -27.16 18.87
N ARG A 76 15.55 -26.89 18.41
CA ARG A 76 14.94 -27.51 17.22
C ARG A 76 15.19 -26.71 15.95
N VAL A 77 15.45 -25.41 16.03
CA VAL A 77 15.75 -24.59 14.86
C VAL A 77 17.04 -25.11 14.21
N GLY A 78 17.03 -25.30 12.90
CA GLY A 78 18.15 -25.87 12.15
C GLY A 78 18.37 -27.38 12.33
N ALA A 79 17.61 -28.06 13.19
CA ALA A 79 17.66 -29.52 13.27
C ALA A 79 17.06 -30.16 12.01
N THR A 80 17.50 -31.37 11.67
CA THR A 80 17.11 -32.04 10.43
C THR A 80 16.18 -33.22 10.70
N THR A 81 15.11 -33.34 9.92
CA THR A 81 14.21 -34.51 9.94
C THR A 81 14.89 -35.76 9.37
N GLY A 82 14.51 -36.95 9.84
CA GLY A 82 15.12 -38.22 9.44
C GLY A 82 14.79 -38.67 8.01
N HIS A 83 13.52 -38.56 7.58
CA HIS A 83 13.12 -38.83 6.19
C HIS A 83 11.76 -38.18 5.83
N PRO A 84 11.63 -37.43 4.71
CA PRO A 84 12.74 -36.90 3.91
C PRO A 84 13.63 -35.98 4.76
N ARG A 85 14.91 -35.90 4.43
CA ARG A 85 15.89 -35.11 5.19
C ARG A 85 15.68 -33.63 4.91
N ARG A 86 15.10 -32.89 5.85
CA ARG A 86 14.76 -31.46 5.70
C ARG A 86 15.11 -30.69 6.98
N PRO A 87 15.69 -29.48 6.87
CA PRO A 87 15.93 -28.63 8.02
C PRO A 87 14.61 -28.07 8.57
N ILE A 88 14.53 -27.93 9.88
CA ILE A 88 13.44 -27.24 10.58
C ILE A 88 13.80 -25.76 10.62
N GLU A 89 13.13 -25.00 9.76
CA GLU A 89 13.36 -23.55 9.64
C GLU A 89 12.48 -22.74 10.58
N THR A 90 11.42 -23.34 11.13
CA THR A 90 10.45 -22.64 11.97
C THR A 90 9.94 -23.55 13.08
N VAL A 91 9.90 -23.00 14.28
CA VAL A 91 9.43 -23.68 15.50
C VAL A 91 8.45 -22.75 16.23
N VAL A 92 7.33 -23.30 16.66
CA VAL A 92 6.36 -22.61 17.52
C VAL A 92 6.57 -23.09 18.95
N ALA A 93 6.85 -22.16 19.86
CA ALA A 93 6.83 -22.42 21.29
C ALA A 93 5.42 -22.13 21.81
N LEU A 94 4.70 -23.14 22.30
CA LEU A 94 3.32 -23.06 22.75
C LEU A 94 3.21 -23.23 24.27
N ARG A 95 2.50 -22.32 24.92
CA ARG A 95 2.18 -22.36 26.35
C ARG A 95 0.74 -22.75 26.57
N TYR A 96 0.54 -23.85 27.27
CA TYR A 96 -0.78 -24.24 27.73
C TYR A 96 -1.17 -23.52 29.03
N PRO A 97 -2.42 -23.05 29.16
CA PRO A 97 -2.92 -22.53 30.42
C PRO A 97 -2.97 -23.65 31.47
N ARG A 98 -2.62 -23.32 32.73
CA ARG A 98 -2.52 -24.31 33.83
C ARG A 98 -3.80 -25.11 34.06
N ARG A 99 -4.97 -24.54 33.73
CA ARG A 99 -6.29 -25.14 33.90
C ARG A 99 -6.46 -26.46 33.13
N LEU A 100 -5.80 -26.60 31.99
CA LEU A 100 -5.87 -27.83 31.17
C LEU A 100 -5.33 -29.07 31.88
N ARG A 101 -4.50 -28.93 32.94
CA ARG A 101 -4.06 -30.06 33.78
C ARG A 101 -5.20 -30.75 34.53
N GLY A 102 -6.27 -30.02 34.82
CA GLY A 102 -7.43 -30.51 35.57
C GLY A 102 -8.56 -31.06 34.71
N VAL A 103 -8.48 -30.91 33.38
CA VAL A 103 -9.53 -31.29 32.43
C VAL A 103 -9.50 -32.80 32.22
N ALA A 104 -10.66 -33.45 32.28
CA ALA A 104 -10.75 -34.88 32.01
C ALA A 104 -10.38 -35.18 30.55
N GLU A 105 -9.72 -36.32 30.31
CA GLU A 105 -9.25 -36.66 28.96
C GLU A 105 -10.37 -36.66 27.90
N SER A 106 -11.57 -37.12 28.29
CA SER A 106 -12.76 -37.11 27.43
C SER A 106 -13.27 -35.72 27.03
N GLU A 107 -12.91 -34.68 27.79
CA GLU A 107 -13.35 -33.30 27.60
C GLU A 107 -12.26 -32.42 26.96
N LEU A 108 -11.06 -32.99 26.74
CA LEU A 108 -9.88 -32.22 26.38
C LEU A 108 -9.96 -31.62 24.97
N ALA A 109 -10.51 -32.36 24.00
CA ALA A 109 -10.71 -31.85 22.63
C ALA A 109 -11.67 -30.66 22.59
N GLU A 110 -12.82 -30.77 23.27
CA GLU A 110 -13.81 -29.70 23.36
C GLU A 110 -13.24 -28.49 24.10
N THR A 111 -12.52 -28.72 25.20
CA THR A 111 -11.88 -27.64 25.97
C THR A 111 -10.76 -26.94 25.19
N LEU A 112 -9.97 -27.67 24.40
CA LEU A 112 -8.94 -27.09 23.52
C LEU A 112 -9.57 -26.27 22.40
N ALA A 113 -10.67 -26.75 21.80
CA ALA A 113 -11.38 -26.03 20.76
C ALA A 113 -12.02 -24.72 21.28
N ALA A 114 -12.50 -24.71 22.52
CA ALA A 114 -13.06 -23.53 23.19
C ALA A 114 -12.02 -22.63 23.87
N CYS A 115 -10.73 -23.00 23.85
CA CYS A 115 -9.67 -22.25 24.50
C CYS A 115 -9.39 -20.95 23.74
N ASP A 116 -9.25 -19.84 24.45
CA ASP A 116 -9.01 -18.48 23.94
C ASP A 116 -7.71 -17.84 24.49
N ASP A 117 -7.02 -18.53 25.40
CA ASP A 117 -5.84 -18.07 26.13
C ASP A 117 -4.61 -18.96 25.90
N LEU A 118 -4.52 -19.63 24.74
CA LEU A 118 -3.27 -20.25 24.31
C LEU A 118 -2.26 -19.15 24.03
N ALA A 119 -1.02 -19.31 24.46
CA ALA A 119 0.02 -18.32 24.25
C ALA A 119 1.19 -18.91 23.47
N TRP A 120 1.67 -18.26 22.40
CA TRP A 120 2.79 -18.79 21.60
C TRP A 120 3.76 -17.72 21.10
N CYS A 121 4.98 -18.13 20.81
CA CYS A 121 5.94 -17.35 20.03
C CYS A 121 6.55 -18.23 18.93
N VAL A 122 7.16 -17.58 17.94
CA VAL A 122 7.68 -18.23 16.75
C VAL A 122 9.18 -17.98 16.67
N TRP A 123 9.95 -19.05 16.48
CA TRP A 123 11.37 -19.01 16.20
C TRP A 123 11.61 -19.39 14.75
N ARG A 124 12.45 -18.62 14.05
CA ARG A 124 12.80 -18.87 12.65
C ARG A 124 14.31 -18.84 12.43
N GLU A 125 14.75 -19.65 11.47
CA GLU A 125 16.12 -19.66 10.99
C GLU A 125 16.37 -18.49 10.02
N GLY A 126 17.39 -17.66 10.27
CA GLY A 126 17.75 -16.49 9.46
C GLY A 126 19.25 -16.18 9.52
N ALA A 127 19.63 -14.88 9.43
CA ALA A 127 21.00 -14.40 9.71
C ALA A 127 21.28 -14.41 11.23
N GLY A 128 20.99 -15.54 11.88
CA GLY A 128 20.70 -15.68 13.31
C GLY A 128 19.29 -16.27 13.53
N GLU A 129 18.99 -16.68 14.76
CA GLU A 129 17.65 -17.13 15.16
C GLU A 129 16.76 -15.91 15.45
N VAL A 130 15.62 -15.82 14.77
CA VAL A 130 14.70 -14.68 14.89
C VAL A 130 13.46 -15.10 15.66
N ARG A 131 13.17 -14.41 16.77
CA ARG A 131 11.97 -14.61 17.58
C ARG A 131 10.87 -13.62 17.18
N PHE A 132 9.64 -14.10 17.05
CA PHE A 132 8.46 -13.26 16.81
C PHE A 132 7.31 -13.63 17.78
N PRO A 133 6.72 -12.66 18.50
CA PRO A 133 7.22 -11.30 18.70
C PRO A 133 8.64 -11.31 19.32
N ASN A 134 9.37 -10.19 19.25
CA ASN A 134 10.70 -10.12 19.86
C ASN A 134 10.60 -10.32 21.37
N GLU A 135 9.57 -9.75 22.00
CA GLU A 135 9.27 -9.94 23.41
C GLU A 135 7.80 -10.31 23.65
N GLY A 136 7.53 -11.06 24.72
CA GLY A 136 6.19 -11.50 25.08
C GLY A 136 5.68 -12.67 24.23
N TRP A 137 4.36 -12.84 24.19
CA TRP A 137 3.67 -13.97 23.56
C TRP A 137 2.48 -13.46 22.74
N LEU A 138 2.23 -14.08 21.59
CA LEU A 138 0.91 -14.03 20.95
C LEU A 138 -0.07 -14.78 21.85
N VAL A 139 -1.31 -14.31 21.92
CA VAL A 139 -2.37 -14.96 22.72
C VAL A 139 -3.62 -15.07 21.85
N GLY A 140 -4.30 -16.20 21.93
CA GLY A 140 -5.55 -16.43 21.22
C GLY A 140 -6.02 -17.86 21.34
N GLY A 141 -7.01 -18.22 20.52
CA GLY A 141 -7.56 -19.56 20.51
C GLY A 141 -6.86 -20.53 19.58
N LEU A 142 -7.37 -21.77 19.54
CA LEU A 142 -6.80 -22.82 18.68
C LEU A 142 -6.88 -22.45 17.19
N ALA A 143 -7.93 -21.75 16.77
CA ALA A 143 -8.09 -21.21 15.43
C ALA A 143 -7.01 -20.19 15.04
N ASP A 144 -6.53 -19.41 16.02
CA ASP A 144 -5.49 -18.42 15.82
C ASP A 144 -4.11 -19.08 15.70
N LEU A 145 -3.86 -20.08 16.54
CA LEU A 145 -2.66 -20.92 16.44
C LEU A 145 -2.64 -21.66 15.09
N ALA A 146 -3.74 -22.28 14.67
CA ALA A 146 -3.85 -22.96 13.39
C ALA A 146 -3.57 -22.01 12.22
N GLY A 147 -4.20 -20.83 12.19
CA GLY A 147 -3.91 -19.81 11.18
C GLY A 147 -2.45 -19.34 11.19
N THR A 148 -1.80 -19.28 12.37
CA THR A 148 -0.37 -18.97 12.47
C THR A 148 0.51 -20.09 11.91
N VAL A 149 0.20 -21.35 12.23
CA VAL A 149 0.92 -22.52 11.70
C VAL A 149 0.81 -22.59 10.18
N GLU A 150 -0.36 -22.30 9.64
CA GLU A 150 -0.61 -22.27 8.20
C GLU A 150 0.31 -21.25 7.49
N THR A 151 0.39 -20.01 7.98
CA THR A 151 1.23 -18.97 7.37
C THR A 151 2.72 -19.21 7.56
N LEU A 152 3.11 -20.04 8.54
CA LEU A 152 4.50 -20.39 8.84
C LEU A 152 5.01 -21.62 8.11
N ALA A 153 4.13 -22.49 7.61
CA ALA A 153 4.53 -23.74 6.94
C ALA A 153 5.31 -23.49 5.63
N VAL A 154 5.25 -22.27 5.08
CA VAL A 154 6.02 -21.87 3.89
C VAL A 154 7.46 -21.53 4.29
N SER A 155 8.41 -22.32 3.76
CA SER A 155 9.85 -22.13 3.94
C SER A 155 10.34 -20.90 3.15
N PRO A 156 10.94 -19.88 3.79
CA PRO A 156 11.52 -18.72 3.09
C PRO A 156 12.68 -19.11 2.18
N ARG A 157 13.57 -20.02 2.63
CA ARG A 157 14.73 -20.45 1.83
C ARG A 157 14.29 -21.13 0.55
N ARG A 158 13.28 -22.01 0.64
CA ARG A 158 12.75 -22.66 -0.56
C ARG A 158 12.06 -21.68 -1.49
N LEU A 159 11.37 -20.68 -0.94
CA LEU A 159 10.79 -19.60 -1.72
C LEU A 159 11.88 -18.77 -2.44
N ASP A 160 12.98 -18.45 -1.75
CA ASP A 160 14.14 -17.74 -2.33
C ASP A 160 14.82 -18.59 -3.41
N ASP A 161 15.22 -19.83 -3.09
CA ASP A 161 15.87 -20.76 -4.03
C ASP A 161 15.01 -21.03 -5.26
N ALA A 162 13.70 -21.21 -5.06
CA ALA A 162 12.77 -21.47 -6.15
C ALA A 162 12.55 -20.21 -6.99
N ALA A 163 12.46 -19.02 -6.38
CA ALA A 163 12.38 -17.76 -7.11
C ALA A 163 13.63 -17.50 -7.96
N ASP A 164 14.83 -17.75 -7.42
CA ASP A 164 16.09 -17.61 -8.16
C ASP A 164 16.15 -18.55 -9.37
N ARG A 165 15.75 -19.81 -9.20
CA ARG A 165 15.67 -20.80 -10.29
C ARG A 165 14.64 -20.41 -11.35
N LEU A 166 13.46 -19.96 -10.91
CA LEU A 166 12.39 -19.46 -11.77
C LEU A 166 12.89 -18.25 -12.60
N GLN A 167 13.59 -17.31 -11.96
CA GLN A 167 14.18 -16.15 -12.62
C GLN A 167 15.21 -16.56 -13.67
N TYR A 168 16.12 -17.47 -13.34
CA TYR A 168 17.11 -17.97 -14.29
C TYR A 168 16.46 -18.62 -15.52
N ALA A 169 15.48 -19.52 -15.30
CA ALA A 169 14.77 -20.20 -16.38
C ALA A 169 13.98 -19.22 -17.29
N VAL A 170 13.33 -18.22 -16.70
CA VAL A 170 12.63 -17.17 -17.43
C VAL A 170 13.60 -16.30 -18.23
N GLU A 171 14.77 -15.96 -17.68
CA GLU A 171 15.77 -15.16 -18.38
C GLU A 171 16.34 -15.88 -19.60
N GLU A 172 16.62 -17.18 -19.49
CA GLU A 172 17.05 -18.00 -20.62
C GLU A 172 15.93 -18.17 -21.65
N GLY A 173 14.71 -18.50 -21.20
CA GLY A 173 13.56 -18.65 -22.10
C GLY A 173 13.25 -17.37 -22.88
N ALA A 174 13.39 -16.21 -22.24
CA ALA A 174 13.26 -14.92 -22.90
C ALA A 174 14.32 -14.70 -23.99
N GLY A 175 15.56 -15.12 -23.74
CA GLY A 175 16.64 -15.10 -24.74
C GLY A 175 16.27 -15.93 -25.98
N LEU A 176 15.78 -17.16 -25.76
CA LEU A 176 15.35 -18.04 -26.84
C LEU A 176 14.21 -17.46 -27.68
N ILE A 177 13.26 -16.78 -27.04
CA ILE A 177 12.16 -16.07 -27.73
C ILE A 177 12.72 -14.90 -28.54
N SER A 178 13.57 -14.05 -27.96
CA SER A 178 14.13 -12.88 -28.66
C SER A 178 14.98 -13.24 -29.87
N GLU A 179 15.71 -14.35 -29.83
CA GLU A 179 16.54 -14.80 -30.95
C GLU A 179 15.73 -15.33 -32.17
N THR A 180 14.42 -15.51 -32.06
CA THR A 180 13.55 -15.94 -33.18
C THR A 180 13.27 -14.83 -34.21
N GLY A 181 13.56 -13.57 -33.87
CA GLY A 181 13.48 -12.42 -34.77
C GLY A 181 12.29 -11.49 -34.52
N ALA A 182 12.37 -10.29 -35.10
CA ALA A 182 11.49 -9.15 -34.81
C ALA A 182 10.00 -9.37 -35.18
N ALA A 183 9.67 -10.38 -35.98
CA ALA A 183 8.28 -10.72 -36.29
C ALA A 183 7.61 -11.47 -35.13
N THR A 184 8.31 -12.44 -34.53
CA THR A 184 7.84 -13.15 -33.33
C THR A 184 7.74 -12.21 -32.14
N GLU A 185 8.73 -11.34 -31.94
CA GLU A 185 8.69 -10.35 -30.85
C GLU A 185 7.49 -9.40 -30.99
N ARG A 186 7.16 -8.98 -32.23
CA ARG A 186 5.95 -8.18 -32.48
C ARG A 186 4.67 -8.98 -32.19
N HIS A 187 4.60 -10.24 -32.57
CA HIS A 187 3.42 -11.07 -32.28
C HIS A 187 3.24 -11.31 -30.77
N VAL A 188 4.33 -11.56 -30.05
CA VAL A 188 4.32 -11.69 -28.58
C VAL A 188 3.87 -10.38 -27.93
N ALA A 189 4.39 -9.25 -28.42
CA ALA A 189 4.00 -7.91 -27.99
C ALA A 189 2.51 -7.62 -28.24
N GLU A 190 1.99 -8.00 -29.41
CA GLU A 190 0.56 -7.91 -29.74
C GLU A 190 -0.29 -8.80 -28.84
N CYS A 191 0.12 -10.06 -28.58
CA CYS A 191 -0.61 -10.97 -27.69
C CYS A 191 -0.67 -10.47 -26.24
N LEU A 192 0.39 -9.83 -25.77
CA LEU A 192 0.49 -9.33 -24.39
C LEU A 192 0.07 -7.86 -24.24
N HIS A 193 -0.24 -7.18 -25.35
CA HIS A 193 -0.53 -5.75 -25.41
C HIS A 193 0.58 -4.90 -24.78
N GLN A 194 1.83 -5.20 -25.12
CA GLN A 194 3.04 -4.52 -24.62
C GLN A 194 3.89 -4.03 -25.79
N GLU A 195 4.87 -3.16 -25.52
CA GLU A 195 5.89 -2.83 -26.53
C GLU A 195 6.84 -4.03 -26.73
N ALA A 196 7.32 -4.25 -27.96
CA ALA A 196 8.29 -5.31 -28.20
C ALA A 196 9.60 -5.01 -27.47
N GLY A 197 10.10 -5.99 -26.71
CA GLY A 197 11.34 -5.84 -25.97
C GLY A 197 11.60 -7.00 -25.02
N ARG A 198 12.74 -6.95 -24.34
CA ARG A 198 13.21 -8.00 -23.41
C ARG A 198 12.21 -8.27 -22.27
N GLN A 199 11.51 -7.23 -21.83
CA GLN A 199 10.49 -7.34 -20.79
C GLN A 199 9.32 -8.24 -21.22
N THR A 200 8.84 -8.01 -22.44
CA THR A 200 7.72 -8.71 -23.06
C THR A 200 8.04 -10.17 -23.37
N THR A 201 9.27 -10.46 -23.81
CA THR A 201 9.73 -11.85 -24.02
C THR A 201 9.91 -12.61 -22.71
N ARG A 202 10.33 -11.94 -21.63
CA ARG A 202 10.37 -12.54 -20.28
C ARG A 202 8.98 -12.84 -19.73
N MET A 203 8.02 -11.95 -19.93
CA MET A 203 6.62 -12.20 -19.56
C MET A 203 6.08 -13.43 -20.31
N ALA A 204 6.35 -13.53 -21.61
CA ALA A 204 5.95 -14.69 -22.40
C ALA A 204 6.57 -16.01 -21.89
N ALA A 205 7.88 -16.02 -21.58
CA ALA A 205 8.53 -17.18 -20.98
C ALA A 205 7.93 -17.56 -19.61
N SER A 206 7.56 -16.57 -18.80
CA SER A 206 6.92 -16.78 -17.50
C SER A 206 5.54 -17.43 -17.65
N ILE A 207 4.74 -16.99 -18.62
CA ILE A 207 3.41 -17.56 -18.92
C ILE A 207 3.53 -19.01 -19.40
N ILE A 208 4.49 -19.30 -20.28
CA ILE A 208 4.76 -20.67 -20.77
C ILE A 208 5.22 -21.58 -19.62
N LEU A 209 6.13 -21.10 -18.77
CA LEU A 209 6.59 -21.83 -17.59
C LEU A 209 5.45 -22.13 -16.61
N ASN A 210 4.58 -21.14 -16.39
CA ASN A 210 3.39 -21.28 -15.57
C ASN A 210 2.43 -22.34 -16.13
N ALA A 211 2.22 -22.40 -17.45
CA ALA A 211 1.41 -23.43 -18.07
C ALA A 211 1.95 -24.84 -17.82
N PHE A 212 3.28 -25.04 -17.88
CA PHE A 212 3.89 -26.34 -17.51
C PHE A 212 3.71 -26.68 -16.02
N LEU A 213 3.83 -25.69 -15.12
CA LEU A 213 3.55 -25.90 -13.70
C LEU A 213 2.11 -26.35 -13.46
N PHE A 214 1.14 -25.69 -14.11
CA PHE A 214 -0.26 -26.09 -14.03
C PHE A 214 -0.51 -27.44 -14.66
N GLN A 215 0.18 -27.80 -15.75
CA GLN A 215 0.06 -29.13 -16.36
C GLN A 215 0.42 -30.23 -15.35
N ILE A 216 1.49 -30.04 -14.57
CA ILE A 216 1.86 -30.96 -13.48
C ILE A 216 0.75 -31.01 -12.42
N ALA A 217 0.21 -29.86 -12.05
CA ALA A 217 -0.83 -29.73 -11.03
C ALA A 217 -2.14 -30.44 -11.40
N VAL A 218 -2.60 -30.28 -12.64
CA VAL A 218 -3.89 -30.80 -13.10
C VAL A 218 -3.82 -32.25 -13.55
N ALA A 219 -2.65 -32.73 -14.03
CA ALA A 219 -2.50 -34.09 -14.53
C ALA A 219 -2.82 -35.15 -13.47
N SER A 220 -2.41 -34.92 -12.21
CA SER A 220 -2.68 -35.82 -11.09
C SER A 220 -4.16 -35.94 -10.74
N SER A 221 -4.96 -34.91 -11.01
CA SER A 221 -6.34 -34.78 -10.53
C SER A 221 -7.39 -34.99 -11.62
N HIS A 222 -7.07 -34.62 -12.87
CA HIS A 222 -8.02 -34.64 -13.99
C HIS A 222 -7.65 -35.63 -15.10
N GLY A 223 -6.58 -36.42 -14.94
CA GLY A 223 -6.17 -37.42 -15.94
C GLY A 223 -5.74 -36.81 -17.27
N THR A 224 -5.31 -35.54 -17.27
CA THR A 224 -4.71 -34.89 -18.43
C THR A 224 -3.27 -35.33 -18.63
N PRO A 225 -2.71 -35.22 -19.86
CA PRO A 225 -1.37 -35.72 -20.13
C PRO A 225 -0.31 -35.12 -19.20
N THR A 226 0.51 -35.96 -18.58
CA THR A 226 1.70 -35.50 -17.85
C THR A 226 2.73 -34.92 -18.83
N ILE A 227 3.77 -34.23 -18.32
CA ILE A 227 4.87 -33.74 -19.15
C ILE A 227 5.59 -34.92 -19.81
N GLU A 228 5.79 -36.02 -19.09
CA GLU A 228 6.42 -37.25 -19.56
C GLU A 228 5.59 -37.94 -20.65
N GLU A 229 4.27 -38.02 -20.46
CA GLU A 229 3.35 -38.55 -21.48
C GLU A 229 3.31 -37.67 -22.73
N THR A 230 3.43 -36.34 -22.55
CA THR A 230 3.51 -35.37 -23.65
C THR A 230 4.80 -35.57 -24.45
N ALA A 231 5.95 -35.78 -23.79
CA ALA A 231 7.22 -36.07 -24.47
C ALA A 231 7.18 -37.42 -25.20
N ALA A 232 6.64 -38.46 -24.55
CA ALA A 232 6.57 -39.80 -25.11
C ALA A 232 5.66 -39.92 -26.36
N ALA A 233 4.73 -38.98 -26.57
CA ALA A 233 3.77 -39.01 -27.68
C ALA A 233 4.41 -39.01 -29.08
N SER A 234 5.59 -38.37 -29.24
CA SER A 234 6.35 -38.34 -30.49
C SER A 234 7.39 -39.47 -30.62
N GLY A 235 7.47 -40.38 -29.64
CA GLY A 235 8.36 -41.54 -29.64
C GLY A 235 9.76 -41.29 -29.06
N ASP A 236 10.05 -40.08 -28.60
CA ASP A 236 11.28 -39.74 -27.85
C ASP A 236 10.91 -39.25 -26.44
N PRO A 237 11.02 -40.10 -25.41
CA PRO A 237 10.56 -39.78 -24.06
C PRO A 237 11.36 -38.65 -23.38
N GLU A 238 12.47 -38.19 -23.98
CA GLU A 238 13.32 -37.14 -23.40
C GLU A 238 13.09 -35.75 -24.01
N ARG A 239 12.22 -35.60 -25.03
CA ARG A 239 12.07 -34.32 -25.76
C ARG A 239 10.62 -33.94 -25.99
N LEU A 240 10.28 -32.69 -25.70
CA LEU A 240 8.95 -32.14 -25.94
C LEU A 240 8.85 -31.59 -27.37
N SER A 241 8.00 -32.23 -28.19
CA SER A 241 7.68 -31.69 -29.51
C SER A 241 6.64 -30.56 -29.40
N LYS A 242 6.81 -29.51 -30.21
CA LYS A 242 5.83 -28.39 -30.23
C LYS A 242 4.39 -28.86 -30.51
N PRO A 243 4.11 -29.75 -31.48
CA PRO A 243 2.76 -30.28 -31.69
C PRO A 243 2.20 -30.98 -30.45
N ASP A 244 2.98 -31.84 -29.78
CA ASP A 244 2.49 -32.60 -28.63
C ASP A 244 2.15 -31.69 -27.44
N VAL A 245 2.98 -30.66 -27.18
CA VAL A 245 2.69 -29.64 -26.16
C VAL A 245 1.40 -28.90 -26.48
N LEU A 246 1.21 -28.47 -27.73
CA LEU A 246 -0.01 -27.75 -28.15
C LEU A 246 -1.27 -28.62 -28.09
N ASP A 247 -1.14 -29.93 -28.32
CA ASP A 247 -2.22 -30.91 -28.21
C ASP A 247 -2.54 -31.24 -26.75
N ALA A 248 -1.52 -31.46 -25.90
CA ALA A 248 -1.69 -31.68 -24.47
C ALA A 248 -2.38 -30.47 -23.83
N TRP A 249 -1.92 -29.26 -24.12
CA TRP A 249 -2.57 -28.03 -23.68
C TRP A 249 -3.97 -27.86 -24.29
N GLY A 250 -4.19 -28.35 -25.50
CA GLY A 250 -5.53 -28.43 -26.10
C GLY A 250 -6.50 -29.26 -25.26
N ARG A 251 -6.08 -30.44 -24.79
CA ARG A 251 -6.89 -31.30 -23.89
C ARG A 251 -7.12 -30.67 -22.53
N ILE A 252 -6.13 -29.95 -21.99
CA ILE A 252 -6.28 -29.23 -20.71
C ILE A 252 -7.29 -28.06 -20.85
N LEU A 253 -7.39 -27.44 -22.02
CA LEU A 253 -8.44 -26.45 -22.28
C LEU A 253 -9.84 -27.06 -22.29
N GLU A 254 -10.00 -28.34 -22.65
CA GLU A 254 -11.29 -29.03 -22.62
C GLU A 254 -11.83 -29.20 -21.20
N ILE A 255 -10.96 -29.22 -20.18
CA ILE A 255 -11.36 -29.26 -18.75
C ILE A 255 -11.39 -27.87 -18.10
N ASN A 256 -11.56 -26.82 -18.90
CA ASN A 256 -11.80 -25.43 -18.50
C ASN A 256 -10.63 -24.64 -17.87
N TYR A 257 -9.38 -25.04 -18.04
CA TYR A 257 -8.21 -24.22 -17.64
C TYR A 257 -7.82 -23.17 -18.70
N TRP A 258 -8.81 -22.63 -19.42
CA TRP A 258 -8.65 -21.56 -20.41
C TRP A 258 -7.73 -20.44 -19.95
N PRO A 259 -7.90 -19.89 -18.73
CA PRO A 259 -7.11 -18.78 -18.24
C PRO A 259 -5.60 -18.92 -18.37
N VAL A 260 -5.11 -20.13 -18.15
CA VAL A 260 -3.69 -20.42 -18.11
C VAL A 260 -3.18 -20.82 -19.50
N PHE A 261 -3.87 -21.75 -20.16
CA PHE A 261 -3.31 -22.43 -21.33
C PHE A 261 -3.57 -21.71 -22.67
N GLU A 262 -4.61 -20.88 -22.79
CA GLU A 262 -4.94 -20.21 -24.06
C GLU A 262 -3.84 -19.21 -24.46
N VAL A 263 -3.43 -18.36 -23.51
CA VAL A 263 -2.37 -17.36 -23.73
C VAL A 263 -1.03 -18.08 -23.98
N ALA A 264 -0.72 -19.12 -23.22
CA ALA A 264 0.50 -19.90 -23.40
C ALA A 264 0.57 -20.56 -24.80
N ARG A 265 -0.53 -21.14 -25.30
CA ARG A 265 -0.61 -21.69 -26.67
C ARG A 265 -0.38 -20.60 -27.71
N ARG A 266 -1.04 -19.45 -27.58
CA ARG A 266 -0.87 -18.31 -28.51
C ARG A 266 0.56 -17.80 -28.56
N LEU A 267 1.26 -17.77 -27.42
CA LEU A 267 2.66 -17.38 -27.34
C LEU A 267 3.61 -18.40 -27.98
N LEU A 268 3.29 -19.70 -27.89
CA LEU A 268 4.12 -20.77 -28.46
C LEU A 268 3.91 -20.95 -29.98
N LEU A 269 2.71 -20.66 -30.49
CA LEU A 269 2.35 -20.78 -31.91
C LEU A 269 3.29 -20.05 -32.91
N PRO A 270 3.71 -18.79 -32.71
CA PRO A 270 4.58 -18.08 -33.67
C PRO A 270 6.05 -18.54 -33.62
N ILE A 271 6.47 -19.27 -32.59
CA ILE A 271 7.88 -19.66 -32.39
C ILE A 271 8.25 -20.80 -33.34
N GLU A 272 9.39 -20.68 -34.04
CA GLU A 272 9.91 -21.72 -34.94
C GLU A 272 10.06 -23.07 -34.22
N ARG A 273 9.66 -24.19 -34.87
CA ARG A 273 9.57 -25.53 -34.26
C ARG A 273 10.80 -25.91 -33.42
N ARG A 274 12.01 -25.87 -33.96
CA ARG A 274 13.23 -26.29 -33.25
C ARG A 274 13.51 -25.45 -32.00
N ARG A 275 13.22 -24.16 -32.06
CA ARG A 275 13.40 -23.23 -30.94
C ARG A 275 12.30 -23.40 -29.90
N ALA A 276 11.06 -23.64 -30.35
CA ALA A 276 9.94 -23.95 -29.49
C ALA A 276 10.18 -25.24 -28.69
N GLU A 277 10.72 -26.28 -29.34
CA GLU A 277 11.13 -27.53 -28.68
C GLU A 277 12.17 -27.26 -27.59
N HIS A 278 13.25 -26.54 -27.92
CA HIS A 278 14.27 -26.18 -26.92
C HIS A 278 13.73 -25.33 -25.77
N LEU A 279 12.85 -24.37 -26.07
CA LEU A 279 12.16 -23.55 -25.07
C LEU A 279 11.29 -24.42 -24.15
N CYS A 280 10.50 -25.35 -24.72
CA CYS A 280 9.64 -26.26 -23.98
C CYS A 280 10.46 -27.17 -23.07
N ASP A 281 11.53 -27.79 -23.56
CA ASP A 281 12.40 -28.65 -22.75
C ASP A 281 12.96 -27.90 -21.53
N ARG A 282 13.46 -26.66 -21.74
CA ARG A 282 14.03 -25.84 -20.64
C ARG A 282 12.97 -25.44 -19.62
N LEU A 283 11.83 -24.95 -20.07
CA LEU A 283 10.77 -24.46 -19.16
C LEU A 283 10.04 -25.62 -18.48
N ALA A 284 9.83 -26.76 -19.15
CA ALA A 284 9.27 -27.96 -18.54
C ALA A 284 10.20 -28.56 -17.48
N LEU A 285 11.51 -28.61 -17.74
CA LEU A 285 12.49 -29.04 -16.74
C LEU A 285 12.51 -28.12 -15.51
N ALA A 286 12.43 -26.81 -15.74
CA ALA A 286 12.29 -25.83 -14.66
C ALA A 286 10.99 -26.06 -13.88
N ALA A 287 9.85 -26.25 -14.57
CA ALA A 287 8.57 -26.55 -13.94
C ALA A 287 8.62 -27.84 -13.10
N ALA A 288 9.21 -28.93 -13.61
CA ALA A 288 9.37 -30.19 -12.89
C ALA A 288 10.26 -30.03 -11.64
N THR A 289 11.36 -29.27 -11.77
CA THR A 289 12.26 -28.96 -10.65
C THR A 289 11.53 -28.16 -9.56
N LEU A 290 10.70 -27.21 -9.97
CA LEU A 290 9.92 -26.37 -9.07
C LEU A 290 8.77 -27.13 -8.42
N ALA A 291 8.09 -28.00 -9.17
CA ALA A 291 7.08 -28.90 -8.64
C ALA A 291 7.65 -29.83 -7.57
N GLY A 292 8.83 -30.44 -7.83
CA GLY A 292 9.56 -31.24 -6.83
C GLY A 292 10.08 -30.43 -5.64
N ALA A 293 10.12 -29.10 -5.76
CA ALA A 293 10.35 -28.17 -4.66
C ALA A 293 9.04 -27.67 -4.02
N GLY A 294 7.90 -28.34 -4.23
CA GLY A 294 6.61 -28.07 -3.60
C GLY A 294 5.80 -26.93 -4.22
N ALA A 295 6.22 -26.37 -5.37
CA ALA A 295 5.59 -25.18 -5.95
C ALA A 295 4.15 -25.40 -6.42
N VAL A 296 3.81 -26.64 -6.77
CA VAL A 296 2.50 -27.04 -7.28
C VAL A 296 1.51 -27.37 -6.15
N GLU A 297 2.02 -27.91 -5.05
CA GLU A 297 1.19 -28.40 -3.96
C GLU A 297 0.99 -27.35 -2.87
N VAL A 298 1.97 -26.50 -2.58
CA VAL A 298 1.80 -25.40 -1.63
C VAL A 298 0.99 -24.30 -2.30
N GLN A 299 -0.24 -24.02 -1.82
CA GLN A 299 -1.21 -23.00 -2.31
C GLN A 299 -0.62 -21.58 -2.47
N ASP A 300 0.62 -21.40 -2.03
CA ASP A 300 1.28 -20.13 -1.79
C ASP A 300 2.61 -20.00 -2.55
N LEU A 301 3.27 -21.11 -2.89
CA LEU A 301 4.65 -21.06 -3.40
C LEU A 301 4.68 -20.56 -4.85
N ALA A 302 3.91 -21.14 -5.78
CA ALA A 302 3.84 -20.62 -7.16
C ALA A 302 3.37 -19.16 -7.22
N GLY A 303 2.29 -18.81 -6.51
CA GLY A 303 1.75 -17.45 -6.48
C GLY A 303 2.72 -16.40 -5.91
N GLN A 304 3.41 -16.71 -4.79
CA GLN A 304 4.42 -15.82 -4.22
C GLN A 304 5.68 -15.73 -5.08
N MET A 305 6.11 -16.84 -5.70
CA MET A 305 7.26 -16.84 -6.59
C MET A 305 7.02 -16.00 -7.84
N PHE A 306 5.88 -16.17 -8.50
CA PHE A 306 5.50 -15.32 -9.64
C PHE A 306 5.35 -13.86 -9.21
N GLY A 307 4.71 -13.60 -8.06
CA GLY A 307 4.63 -12.27 -7.47
C GLY A 307 6.01 -11.62 -7.26
N ARG A 308 7.00 -12.39 -6.77
CA ARG A 308 8.39 -11.92 -6.60
C ARG A 308 9.14 -11.71 -7.91
N LEU A 309 9.00 -12.64 -8.86
CA LEU A 309 9.56 -12.51 -10.20
C LEU A 309 9.10 -11.22 -10.89
N ILE A 310 7.84 -10.86 -10.66
CA ILE A 310 7.20 -9.66 -11.22
C ILE A 310 7.56 -8.40 -10.41
N ALA A 311 7.79 -8.54 -9.10
CA ALA A 311 8.23 -7.46 -8.22
C ALA A 311 9.71 -7.06 -8.42
N ASP A 312 10.57 -7.93 -9.00
CA ASP A 312 11.92 -7.54 -9.35
C ASP A 312 11.93 -6.56 -10.54
N ARG A 313 12.76 -5.51 -10.42
CA ARG A 313 12.77 -4.17 -11.06
C ARG A 313 12.67 -4.08 -12.60
N LYS A 314 12.51 -5.19 -13.31
CA LYS A 314 12.66 -5.27 -14.77
C LYS A 314 11.39 -5.72 -15.50
N PHE A 315 10.32 -6.11 -14.82
CA PHE A 315 9.23 -6.86 -15.45
C PHE A 315 8.02 -6.05 -15.90
N LEU A 316 7.56 -5.04 -15.16
CA LEU A 316 6.35 -4.24 -15.50
C LEU A 316 6.43 -2.95 -14.69
N ALA A 317 6.49 -1.78 -15.36
CA ALA A 317 6.70 -0.46 -14.75
C ALA A 317 5.47 0.06 -13.94
N THR A 318 4.85 -0.81 -13.13
CA THR A 318 3.66 -0.57 -12.31
C THR A 318 3.98 -0.88 -10.84
N PHE A 319 3.57 -0.01 -9.92
CA PHE A 319 3.81 -0.20 -8.48
C PHE A 319 2.96 -1.36 -7.95
N TYR A 320 3.58 -2.49 -7.62
CA TYR A 320 2.89 -3.67 -7.09
C TYR A 320 2.69 -3.61 -5.59
N THR A 321 1.54 -4.06 -5.09
CA THR A 321 1.33 -4.23 -3.65
C THR A 321 2.18 -5.40 -3.13
N LEU A 322 2.92 -5.18 -2.03
CA LEU A 322 3.70 -6.26 -1.41
C LEU A 322 2.79 -7.29 -0.73
N PRO A 323 3.18 -8.58 -0.69
CA PRO A 323 2.35 -9.65 -0.11
C PRO A 323 1.93 -9.38 1.34
N GLU A 324 2.84 -8.86 2.17
CA GLU A 324 2.59 -8.56 3.58
C GLU A 324 1.61 -7.38 3.73
N SER A 325 1.74 -6.37 2.86
CA SER A 325 0.82 -5.23 2.80
C SER A 325 -0.58 -5.67 2.33
N ALA A 326 -0.65 -6.55 1.34
CA ALA A 326 -1.91 -7.11 0.86
C ALA A 326 -2.59 -7.95 1.94
N ALA A 327 -1.83 -8.76 2.69
CA ALA A 327 -2.35 -9.52 3.82
C ALA A 327 -2.89 -8.63 4.95
N LEU A 328 -2.17 -7.56 5.29
CA LEU A 328 -2.61 -6.57 6.28
C LEU A 328 -3.95 -5.93 5.87
N LEU A 329 -4.02 -5.40 4.65
CA LEU A 329 -5.23 -4.73 4.14
C LEU A 329 -6.40 -5.71 4.00
N ALA A 330 -6.15 -6.92 3.50
CA ALA A 330 -7.16 -7.96 3.36
C ALA A 330 -7.71 -8.41 4.71
N GLU A 331 -6.88 -8.64 5.73
CA GLU A 331 -7.35 -9.00 7.07
C GLU A 331 -8.20 -7.88 7.68
N MET A 332 -7.75 -6.63 7.61
CA MET A 332 -8.52 -5.48 8.10
C MET A 332 -9.86 -5.27 7.37
N ALA A 333 -9.93 -5.63 6.09
CA ALA A 333 -11.15 -5.50 5.28
C ALA A 333 -12.13 -6.66 5.52
N VAL A 334 -11.65 -7.91 5.53
CA VAL A 334 -12.49 -9.09 5.72
C VAL A 334 -12.99 -9.18 7.17
N ALA A 335 -12.24 -8.70 8.17
CA ALA A 335 -12.71 -8.62 9.55
C ALA A 335 -14.04 -7.84 9.69
N ARG A 336 -14.24 -6.80 8.87
CA ARG A 336 -15.49 -6.01 8.85
C ARG A 336 -16.68 -6.75 8.26
N LEU A 337 -16.47 -7.94 7.68
CA LEU A 337 -17.52 -8.83 7.22
C LEU A 337 -17.91 -9.86 8.29
N ASP A 338 -17.14 -10.04 9.36
CA ASP A 338 -17.35 -11.11 10.35
C ASP A 338 -18.70 -11.02 11.09
N GLY A 339 -19.25 -9.81 11.24
CA GLY A 339 -20.59 -9.59 11.81
C GLY A 339 -21.74 -9.65 10.78
N ARG A 340 -21.46 -9.86 9.49
CA ARG A 340 -22.42 -9.76 8.38
C ARG A 340 -22.52 -11.03 7.54
N VAL A 341 -21.48 -11.84 7.55
CA VAL A 341 -21.38 -13.08 6.78
C VAL A 341 -21.34 -14.24 7.76
N ASP A 342 -22.27 -15.18 7.59
CA ASP A 342 -22.17 -16.46 8.29
C ASP A 342 -21.15 -17.34 7.54
N TRP A 343 -19.93 -17.39 8.05
CA TRP A 343 -18.85 -18.19 7.46
C TRP A 343 -19.09 -19.70 7.53
N SER A 344 -20.09 -20.15 8.31
CA SER A 344 -20.50 -21.56 8.36
C SER A 344 -21.51 -21.93 7.26
N ASP A 345 -22.17 -20.93 6.65
CA ASP A 345 -23.10 -21.10 5.54
C ASP A 345 -22.39 -20.94 4.19
N GLU A 346 -22.46 -21.99 3.38
CA GLU A 346 -21.82 -22.04 2.06
C GLU A 346 -22.43 -21.04 1.07
N VAL A 347 -23.74 -20.84 1.15
CA VAL A 347 -24.45 -19.92 0.25
C VAL A 347 -24.09 -18.48 0.62
N ALA A 348 -24.09 -18.15 1.91
CA ALA A 348 -23.69 -16.82 2.38
C ALA A 348 -22.27 -16.43 1.95
N VAL A 349 -21.35 -17.40 1.89
CA VAL A 349 -19.97 -17.18 1.44
C VAL A 349 -19.89 -17.07 -0.09
N THR A 350 -20.58 -17.94 -0.83
CA THR A 350 -20.52 -17.95 -2.31
C THR A 350 -21.33 -16.82 -2.95
N ASP A 351 -22.30 -16.23 -2.24
CA ASP A 351 -23.05 -15.03 -2.63
C ASP A 351 -22.26 -13.72 -2.46
N LEU A 352 -21.10 -13.75 -1.79
CA LEU A 352 -20.26 -12.57 -1.62
C LEU A 352 -19.84 -12.01 -2.97
N ARG A 353 -19.84 -10.69 -3.12
CA ARG A 353 -19.27 -10.04 -4.31
C ARG A 353 -18.06 -9.18 -3.96
N ILE A 354 -16.87 -9.66 -4.28
CA ILE A 354 -15.58 -9.07 -3.93
C ILE A 354 -14.90 -8.56 -5.20
N GLY A 355 -14.74 -7.25 -5.34
CA GLY A 355 -14.20 -6.62 -6.53
C GLY A 355 -12.83 -6.00 -6.35
N ASP A 356 -11.90 -6.30 -7.26
CA ASP A 356 -10.70 -5.51 -7.53
C ASP A 356 -10.73 -5.06 -8.99
N LEU A 357 -11.16 -3.82 -9.20
CA LEU A 357 -11.38 -3.25 -10.53
C LEU A 357 -10.10 -2.64 -11.12
N ALA A 358 -8.94 -2.86 -10.49
CA ALA A 358 -7.61 -2.54 -11.00
C ALA A 358 -6.62 -3.61 -10.51
N CYS A 359 -6.91 -4.87 -10.83
CA CYS A 359 -6.38 -6.01 -10.09
C CYS A 359 -4.87 -6.24 -10.29
N GLY A 360 -4.27 -5.75 -11.38
CA GLY A 360 -2.85 -5.91 -11.64
C GLY A 360 -2.45 -7.39 -11.58
N THR A 361 -1.48 -7.73 -10.73
CA THR A 361 -1.05 -9.12 -10.53
C THR A 361 -2.01 -9.97 -9.71
N GLY A 362 -3.03 -9.38 -9.08
CA GLY A 362 -4.02 -10.11 -8.27
C GLY A 362 -3.61 -10.32 -6.82
N ALA A 363 -2.56 -9.64 -6.33
CA ALA A 363 -2.07 -9.79 -4.96
C ALA A 363 -3.15 -9.49 -3.90
N LEU A 364 -3.98 -8.47 -4.10
CA LEU A 364 -5.05 -8.08 -3.18
C LEU A 364 -6.22 -9.08 -3.19
N LEU A 365 -6.71 -9.48 -4.38
CA LEU A 365 -7.76 -10.50 -4.50
C LEU A 365 -7.32 -11.84 -3.90
N SER A 366 -6.09 -12.27 -4.17
CA SER A 366 -5.54 -13.50 -3.60
C SER A 366 -5.43 -13.41 -2.07
N ALA A 367 -4.98 -12.27 -1.53
CA ALA A 367 -4.93 -12.06 -0.09
C ALA A 367 -6.33 -12.13 0.54
N VAL A 368 -7.34 -11.49 -0.07
CA VAL A 368 -8.73 -11.56 0.40
C VAL A 368 -9.28 -12.99 0.34
N TYR A 369 -9.08 -13.70 -0.78
CA TYR A 369 -9.53 -15.08 -0.91
C TYR A 369 -8.96 -15.97 0.21
N ARG A 370 -7.68 -15.81 0.55
CA ARG A 370 -7.04 -16.52 1.68
C ARG A 370 -7.67 -16.18 3.03
N ARG A 371 -8.09 -14.93 3.23
CA ARG A 371 -8.75 -14.50 4.47
C ARG A 371 -10.17 -15.04 4.60
N VAL A 372 -10.90 -15.16 3.48
CA VAL A 372 -12.21 -15.81 3.40
C VAL A 372 -12.08 -17.30 3.68
N VAL A 373 -11.17 -17.99 2.99
CA VAL A 373 -10.89 -19.42 3.20
C VAL A 373 -10.50 -19.72 4.64
N ALA A 374 -9.66 -18.88 5.25
CA ALA A 374 -9.30 -19.04 6.66
C ALA A 374 -10.53 -18.98 7.59
N ARG A 375 -11.53 -18.14 7.30
CA ARG A 375 -12.77 -18.04 8.09
C ARG A 375 -13.70 -19.23 7.86
N VAL A 376 -13.82 -19.69 6.62
CA VAL A 376 -14.59 -20.89 6.24
C VAL A 376 -14.04 -22.14 6.95
N ARG A 377 -12.71 -22.30 6.99
CA ARG A 377 -12.05 -23.39 7.73
C ARG A 377 -12.26 -23.27 9.23
N ARG A 378 -12.19 -22.05 9.80
CA ARG A 378 -12.50 -21.82 11.23
C ARG A 378 -13.94 -22.19 11.58
N ALA A 379 -14.86 -22.03 10.64
CA ALA A 379 -16.24 -22.48 10.77
C ALA A 379 -16.42 -24.00 10.55
N GLY A 380 -15.33 -24.76 10.34
CA GLY A 380 -15.34 -26.21 10.17
C GLY A 380 -15.77 -26.70 8.79
N ARG A 381 -15.69 -25.85 7.75
CA ARG A 381 -16.07 -26.17 6.37
C ARG A 381 -14.85 -26.41 5.48
N ASP A 382 -15.02 -27.19 4.42
CA ASP A 382 -14.01 -27.43 3.39
C ASP A 382 -13.97 -26.28 2.38
N ASP A 383 -12.81 -25.65 2.23
CA ASP A 383 -12.62 -24.54 1.31
C ASP A 383 -12.55 -24.96 -0.16
N ALA A 384 -12.24 -26.22 -0.46
CA ALA A 384 -12.29 -26.72 -1.84
C ALA A 384 -13.73 -26.70 -2.41
N ALA A 385 -14.73 -26.90 -1.55
CA ALA A 385 -16.14 -26.92 -1.94
C ALA A 385 -16.64 -25.58 -2.49
N ILE A 386 -16.13 -24.46 -1.94
CA ILE A 386 -16.54 -23.12 -2.37
C ILE A 386 -15.70 -22.56 -3.51
N HIS A 387 -14.55 -23.18 -3.83
CA HIS A 387 -13.57 -22.59 -4.74
C HIS A 387 -14.15 -22.27 -6.12
N ALA A 388 -14.89 -23.19 -6.73
CA ALA A 388 -15.45 -22.99 -8.07
C ALA A 388 -16.42 -21.79 -8.12
N ALA A 389 -17.37 -21.72 -7.17
CA ALA A 389 -18.31 -20.61 -7.06
C ALA A 389 -17.60 -19.28 -6.75
N MET A 390 -16.57 -19.31 -5.90
CA MET A 390 -15.77 -18.13 -5.62
C MET A 390 -15.05 -17.60 -6.87
N MET A 391 -14.51 -18.49 -7.71
CA MET A 391 -13.83 -18.13 -8.96
C MET A 391 -14.77 -17.65 -10.07
N GLN A 392 -16.00 -18.18 -10.09
CA GLN A 392 -17.00 -17.89 -11.12
C GLN A 392 -17.75 -16.60 -10.84
N GLU A 393 -18.25 -16.42 -9.62
CA GLU A 393 -19.26 -15.41 -9.30
C GLU A 393 -18.80 -14.42 -8.22
N ALA A 394 -18.05 -14.90 -7.21
CA ALA A 394 -17.76 -14.09 -6.04
C ALA A 394 -16.59 -13.12 -6.24
N LEU A 395 -15.48 -13.61 -6.80
CA LEU A 395 -14.26 -12.83 -7.04
C LEU A 395 -14.31 -12.18 -8.41
N ILE A 396 -14.31 -10.86 -8.42
CA ILE A 396 -14.38 -10.04 -9.63
C ILE A 396 -13.07 -9.27 -9.78
N GLY A 397 -12.27 -9.64 -10.77
CA GLY A 397 -11.04 -8.93 -11.14
C GLY A 397 -11.20 -8.20 -12.45
N ALA A 398 -10.64 -7.00 -12.57
CA ALA A 398 -10.58 -6.31 -13.85
C ALA A 398 -9.24 -5.59 -14.04
N ASP A 399 -8.65 -5.74 -15.22
CA ASP A 399 -7.46 -5.00 -15.63
C ASP A 399 -7.51 -4.69 -17.14
N ILE A 400 -6.78 -3.68 -17.58
CA ILE A 400 -6.62 -3.34 -19.00
C ILE A 400 -5.53 -4.19 -19.67
N MET A 401 -4.65 -4.80 -18.88
CA MET A 401 -3.55 -5.64 -19.36
C MET A 401 -3.93 -7.12 -19.36
N PRO A 402 -3.92 -7.82 -20.51
CA PRO A 402 -4.18 -9.26 -20.57
C PRO A 402 -3.21 -10.07 -19.70
N ALA A 403 -1.94 -9.67 -19.64
CA ALA A 403 -0.95 -10.32 -18.78
C ALA A 403 -1.33 -10.22 -17.29
N ALA A 404 -1.85 -9.08 -16.84
CA ALA A 404 -2.28 -8.85 -15.46
C ALA A 404 -3.48 -9.75 -15.09
N ALA A 405 -4.50 -9.78 -15.97
CA ALA A 405 -5.65 -10.68 -15.79
C ALA A 405 -5.25 -12.17 -15.77
N HIS A 406 -4.34 -12.59 -16.67
CA HIS A 406 -3.81 -13.95 -16.68
C HIS A 406 -3.08 -14.30 -15.38
N LEU A 407 -2.23 -13.41 -14.89
CA LEU A 407 -1.49 -13.59 -13.63
C LEU A 407 -2.43 -13.64 -12.42
N THR A 408 -3.40 -12.73 -12.36
CA THR A 408 -4.43 -12.72 -11.31
C THR A 408 -5.17 -14.05 -11.27
N THR A 409 -5.64 -14.52 -12.44
CA THR A 409 -6.37 -15.78 -12.52
C THR A 409 -5.49 -16.96 -12.10
N THR A 410 -4.27 -17.01 -12.61
CA THR A 410 -3.26 -18.02 -12.23
C THR A 410 -3.06 -18.08 -10.72
N MET A 411 -2.86 -16.92 -10.07
CA MET A 411 -2.63 -16.84 -8.63
C MET A 411 -3.82 -17.35 -7.82
N LEU A 412 -5.05 -17.11 -8.29
CA LEU A 412 -6.25 -17.60 -7.64
C LEU A 412 -6.41 -19.12 -7.84
N CYS A 413 -6.25 -19.63 -9.06
CA CYS A 413 -6.33 -21.06 -9.39
C CYS A 413 -5.32 -21.92 -8.61
N ALA A 414 -4.13 -21.38 -8.34
CA ALA A 414 -3.08 -22.08 -7.59
C ALA A 414 -3.51 -22.46 -6.17
N SER A 415 -4.58 -21.86 -5.64
CA SER A 415 -5.14 -22.22 -4.34
C SER A 415 -5.76 -23.63 -4.36
N HIS A 416 -6.46 -24.01 -5.44
CA HIS A 416 -7.05 -25.35 -5.60
C HIS A 416 -6.91 -25.82 -7.06
N PRO A 417 -5.69 -26.22 -7.47
CA PRO A 417 -5.44 -26.58 -8.86
C PRO A 417 -6.13 -27.86 -9.32
N ALA A 418 -6.78 -28.60 -8.43
CA ALA A 418 -7.56 -29.80 -8.73
C ALA A 418 -9.06 -29.50 -8.92
N VAL A 419 -9.49 -28.26 -8.71
CA VAL A 419 -10.89 -27.86 -8.82
C VAL A 419 -11.07 -27.11 -10.13
N GLY A 420 -11.66 -27.78 -11.11
CA GLY A 420 -12.06 -27.14 -12.36
C GLY A 420 -13.24 -26.19 -12.14
N PHE A 421 -13.29 -25.10 -12.89
CA PHE A 421 -14.39 -24.15 -12.89
C PHE A 421 -14.64 -23.67 -14.33
N GLY A 422 -15.88 -23.34 -14.67
CA GLY A 422 -16.26 -23.06 -16.06
C GLY A 422 -15.89 -21.65 -16.53
N LYS A 423 -16.33 -20.64 -15.78
CA LYS A 423 -16.20 -19.20 -16.10
C LYS A 423 -15.33 -18.54 -15.03
N CYS A 424 -14.51 -17.55 -15.37
CA CYS A 424 -13.70 -16.83 -14.39
C CYS A 424 -14.17 -15.38 -14.30
N GLY A 425 -14.37 -14.87 -13.08
CA GLY A 425 -14.73 -13.47 -12.80
C GLY A 425 -13.59 -12.46 -13.03
N VAL A 426 -12.47 -12.86 -13.66
CA VAL A 426 -11.36 -11.96 -13.99
C VAL A 426 -11.46 -11.54 -15.47
N HIS A 427 -11.52 -10.23 -15.71
CA HIS A 427 -11.80 -9.63 -17.01
C HIS A 427 -10.67 -8.74 -17.53
N VAL A 428 -10.42 -8.83 -18.83
CA VAL A 428 -9.60 -7.84 -19.56
C VAL A 428 -10.52 -6.78 -20.13
N LEU A 429 -10.32 -5.52 -19.72
CA LEU A 429 -11.18 -4.42 -20.13
C LEU A 429 -10.60 -3.62 -21.32
N PRO A 430 -11.44 -3.17 -22.25
CA PRO A 430 -10.98 -2.36 -23.38
C PRO A 430 -10.35 -1.04 -22.94
N PHE A 431 -9.29 -0.61 -23.62
CA PHE A 431 -8.58 0.63 -23.32
C PHE A 431 -8.09 1.29 -24.63
N GLY A 432 -8.27 2.61 -24.75
CA GLY A 432 -7.95 3.35 -25.96
C GLY A 432 -9.02 3.22 -27.04
N ARG A 433 -8.63 3.44 -28.30
CA ARG A 433 -9.54 3.22 -29.44
C ARG A 433 -9.66 1.75 -29.74
N THR A 434 -10.88 1.24 -29.68
CA THR A 434 -11.21 -0.13 -30.04
C THR A 434 -11.42 -0.25 -31.56
N PRO A 435 -11.35 -1.46 -32.15
CA PRO A 435 -11.41 -1.66 -33.61
C PRO A 435 -12.71 -1.22 -34.28
N ASP A 436 -13.80 -1.23 -33.52
CA ASP A 436 -15.12 -0.72 -33.88
C ASP A 436 -15.22 0.81 -33.80
N GLY A 437 -14.12 1.50 -33.45
CA GLY A 437 -14.02 2.96 -33.42
C GLY A 437 -14.49 3.60 -32.11
N ARG A 438 -14.95 2.82 -31.14
CA ARG A 438 -15.27 3.30 -29.78
C ARG A 438 -14.00 3.70 -29.03
N VAL A 439 -14.17 4.56 -28.03
CA VAL A 439 -13.10 4.97 -27.11
C VAL A 439 -13.41 4.39 -25.75
N ALA A 440 -12.45 3.65 -25.18
CA ALA A 440 -12.58 2.99 -23.90
C ALA A 440 -11.50 3.47 -22.91
N VAL A 441 -11.85 3.49 -21.63
CA VAL A 441 -11.01 3.95 -20.51
C VAL A 441 -10.80 2.86 -19.46
N GLY A 442 -10.99 1.59 -19.83
CA GLY A 442 -10.83 0.44 -18.95
C GLY A 442 -11.96 0.34 -17.92
N SER A 443 -11.61 0.00 -16.68
CA SER A 443 -12.57 -0.16 -15.58
C SER A 443 -13.41 1.07 -15.29
N LEU A 444 -12.93 2.27 -15.64
CA LEU A 444 -13.70 3.49 -15.47
C LEU A 444 -14.93 3.55 -16.38
N ASP A 445 -15.00 2.79 -17.47
CA ASP A 445 -16.24 2.69 -18.27
C ASP A 445 -17.39 2.04 -17.48
N LEU A 446 -17.11 1.29 -16.41
CA LEU A 446 -18.13 0.74 -15.51
C LEU A 446 -18.89 1.84 -14.74
N LEU A 447 -18.43 3.09 -14.74
CA LEU A 447 -19.18 4.22 -14.18
C LEU A 447 -20.44 4.58 -14.99
N GLY A 448 -20.58 4.11 -16.24
CA GLY A 448 -21.74 4.39 -17.07
C GLY A 448 -23.02 3.64 -16.64
N ASP A 449 -24.17 4.17 -17.05
CA ASP A 449 -25.53 3.76 -16.64
C ASP A 449 -25.87 2.27 -16.83
N ALA A 450 -25.15 1.55 -17.69
CA ALA A 450 -25.39 0.13 -17.91
C ALA A 450 -24.81 -0.76 -16.80
N GLY A 451 -23.81 -0.30 -16.03
CA GLY A 451 -23.04 -1.12 -15.07
C GLY A 451 -22.37 -2.35 -15.68
N THR A 452 -22.41 -2.45 -17.00
CA THR A 452 -22.24 -3.66 -17.77
C THR A 452 -21.47 -3.31 -19.03
N LEU A 453 -20.30 -3.90 -19.20
CA LEU A 453 -19.41 -3.64 -20.34
C LEU A 453 -19.42 -4.81 -21.31
N SER A 454 -20.05 -4.62 -22.46
CA SER A 454 -19.94 -5.54 -23.60
C SER A 454 -18.50 -5.56 -24.13
N LEU A 455 -17.90 -6.75 -24.19
CA LEU A 455 -16.50 -6.99 -24.57
C LEU A 455 -16.31 -7.31 -26.07
N LEU A 456 -17.33 -7.10 -26.92
CA LEU A 456 -17.29 -7.41 -28.34
C LEU A 456 -16.26 -6.54 -29.11
N GLY A 457 -15.29 -7.16 -29.82
CA GLY A 457 -14.48 -6.47 -30.84
C GLY A 457 -12.99 -6.84 -31.05
N ARG A 458 -12.36 -7.80 -30.34
CA ARG A 458 -10.98 -8.27 -30.64
C ARG A 458 -10.74 -9.72 -30.13
N PRO A 459 -9.73 -10.46 -30.64
CA PRO A 459 -9.42 -11.83 -30.25
C PRO A 459 -8.69 -11.81 -28.89
N GLY A 460 -9.48 -11.63 -27.85
CA GLY A 460 -9.16 -11.69 -26.44
C GLY A 460 -10.41 -12.17 -25.74
N THR A 461 -10.90 -13.33 -26.21
CA THR A 461 -12.01 -14.10 -25.69
C THR A 461 -11.94 -14.09 -24.16
N ARG A 462 -13.10 -13.95 -23.50
CA ARG A 462 -13.27 -14.51 -22.16
C ARG A 462 -12.63 -15.89 -22.16
N LEU A 463 -11.93 -16.22 -21.09
CA LEU A 463 -11.40 -17.56 -20.89
C LEU A 463 -12.58 -18.45 -20.52
N ALA A 464 -13.44 -18.71 -21.51
CA ALA A 464 -14.73 -19.35 -21.39
C ALA A 464 -14.58 -20.84 -21.72
N GLY A 465 -14.98 -21.68 -20.76
CA GLY A 465 -15.11 -23.12 -20.93
C GLY A 465 -16.13 -23.50 -22.01
N ARG A 466 -15.82 -24.54 -22.79
CA ARG A 466 -16.66 -25.05 -23.88
C ARG A 466 -17.58 -26.17 -23.39
N PHE A 467 -18.34 -25.89 -22.33
CA PHE A 467 -19.44 -26.73 -21.86
C PHE A 467 -20.71 -25.88 -21.78
N ASP A 468 -21.16 -25.41 -22.94
CA ASP A 468 -22.55 -25.03 -23.23
C ASP A 468 -22.69 -25.29 -24.74
N ASP A 469 -23.38 -26.37 -25.14
CA ASP A 469 -23.64 -26.75 -26.55
C ASP A 469 -24.76 -25.89 -27.19
N GLU A 470 -24.97 -24.68 -26.67
CA GLU A 470 -25.87 -23.68 -27.24
C GLU A 470 -25.03 -22.55 -27.89
N GLU A 471 -25.57 -21.90 -28.93
CA GLU A 471 -24.94 -20.72 -29.54
C GLU A 471 -24.52 -19.72 -28.45
N PRO A 472 -23.39 -19.00 -28.61
CA PRO A 472 -22.92 -18.07 -27.57
C PRO A 472 -24.01 -17.04 -27.31
N ASP A 473 -24.68 -17.16 -26.15
CA ASP A 473 -25.73 -16.26 -25.71
C ASP A 473 -25.14 -14.83 -25.60
N ASP A 474 -25.80 -13.84 -26.22
CA ASP A 474 -25.31 -12.46 -26.31
C ASP A 474 -25.13 -11.81 -24.91
N ASP A 475 -25.87 -12.29 -23.90
CA ASP A 475 -25.77 -11.90 -22.47
C ASP A 475 -24.44 -12.36 -21.81
N LEU A 476 -23.68 -13.28 -22.44
CA LEU A 476 -22.49 -13.92 -21.88
C LEU A 476 -21.17 -13.25 -22.29
N MET A 477 -21.21 -12.01 -22.80
CA MET A 477 -20.04 -11.22 -23.23
C MET A 477 -19.77 -9.96 -22.38
N GLU A 478 -20.38 -9.85 -21.19
CA GLU A 478 -20.39 -8.59 -20.42
C GLU A 478 -19.74 -8.60 -19.03
N CYS A 479 -18.76 -7.71 -18.76
CA CYS A 479 -18.28 -7.50 -17.39
C CYS A 479 -19.39 -6.74 -16.64
N ASN A 480 -20.19 -7.47 -15.87
CA ASN A 480 -21.32 -6.93 -15.13
C ASN A 480 -20.95 -6.70 -13.67
N VAL A 481 -20.70 -5.44 -13.36
CA VAL A 481 -20.58 -4.95 -11.99
C VAL A 481 -21.60 -3.83 -11.85
N GLY A 482 -22.84 -4.24 -11.57
CA GLY A 482 -23.92 -3.31 -11.28
C GLY A 482 -23.58 -2.37 -10.11
N ASP A 483 -24.23 -1.21 -10.08
CA ASP A 483 -24.10 -0.32 -8.94
C ASP A 483 -24.66 -0.97 -7.68
N GLY A 484 -23.96 -0.79 -6.56
CA GLY A 484 -24.38 -1.33 -5.28
C GLY A 484 -24.42 -2.87 -5.20
N THR A 485 -23.62 -3.58 -5.99
CA THR A 485 -23.58 -5.06 -5.94
C THR A 485 -22.44 -5.61 -5.09
N LEU A 486 -21.34 -4.86 -4.92
CA LEU A 486 -20.15 -5.36 -4.22
C LEU A 486 -20.31 -5.34 -2.70
N ASP A 487 -19.91 -6.41 -2.04
CA ASP A 487 -19.70 -6.56 -0.60
C ASP A 487 -18.41 -5.94 -0.11
N LEU A 488 -17.36 -6.12 -0.89
CA LEU A 488 -16.02 -5.64 -0.62
C LEU A 488 -15.41 -5.16 -1.93
N CYS A 489 -14.90 -3.94 -1.94
CA CYS A 489 -14.08 -3.45 -3.03
C CYS A 489 -12.67 -3.17 -2.50
N ILE A 490 -11.70 -3.96 -2.96
CA ILE A 490 -10.29 -3.87 -2.57
C ILE A 490 -9.45 -3.53 -3.80
N MET A 491 -8.62 -2.49 -3.76
CA MET A 491 -7.76 -2.16 -4.92
C MET A 491 -6.54 -1.30 -4.55
N ASN A 492 -5.52 -1.38 -5.39
CA ASN A 492 -4.40 -0.43 -5.46
C ASN A 492 -4.48 0.34 -6.80
N PRO A 493 -5.30 1.40 -6.88
CA PRO A 493 -5.58 2.05 -8.15
C PRO A 493 -4.36 2.84 -8.68
N PRO A 494 -4.25 3.03 -10.00
CA PRO A 494 -3.08 3.67 -10.61
C PRO A 494 -2.89 5.13 -10.18
N PHE A 495 -1.67 5.47 -9.71
CA PHE A 495 -1.30 6.80 -9.18
C PHE A 495 -0.89 7.83 -10.23
N THR A 496 -1.18 7.62 -11.51
CA THR A 496 -0.72 8.51 -12.58
C THR A 496 -1.34 9.90 -12.41
N ARG A 497 -0.54 10.84 -11.87
CA ARG A 497 -0.88 12.25 -11.82
C ARG A 497 -0.76 12.83 -13.23
N PRO A 498 -1.80 13.48 -13.77
CA PRO A 498 -1.68 14.23 -15.01
C PRO A 498 -0.81 15.50 -14.83
N THR A 499 -0.37 15.82 -13.61
CA THR A 499 0.27 17.11 -13.27
C THR A 499 1.78 17.07 -13.01
N ASN A 500 2.50 15.95 -13.23
CA ASN A 500 3.97 15.96 -13.32
C ASN A 500 4.43 16.59 -14.65
N HIS A 501 3.90 17.78 -14.94
CA HIS A 501 4.13 18.56 -16.15
C HIS A 501 5.62 18.83 -16.40
N GLU A 502 6.47 18.86 -15.36
CA GLU A 502 7.90 19.11 -15.56
C GLU A 502 8.64 17.93 -16.22
N THR A 503 8.27 16.67 -15.92
CA THR A 503 8.94 15.47 -16.45
C THR A 503 8.19 14.86 -17.63
N ALA A 504 6.85 14.83 -17.60
CA ALA A 504 6.04 14.28 -18.68
C ALA A 504 5.95 15.22 -19.91
N GLN A 505 5.97 16.55 -19.71
CA GLN A 505 6.04 17.48 -20.85
C GLN A 505 7.45 17.64 -21.40
N ALA A 506 8.51 17.40 -20.61
CA ALA A 506 9.87 17.27 -21.14
C ALA A 506 9.99 16.08 -22.11
N ALA A 507 9.11 15.09 -21.98
CA ALA A 507 8.96 13.94 -22.87
C ALA A 507 7.83 14.09 -23.93
N GLY A 508 7.16 15.25 -24.02
CA GLY A 508 6.15 15.52 -25.06
C GLY A 508 4.76 14.88 -24.87
N VAL A 509 4.39 14.46 -23.64
CA VAL A 509 3.13 13.75 -23.37
C VAL A 509 2.00 14.73 -22.93
N PRO A 510 0.88 14.85 -23.67
CA PRO A 510 -0.16 15.83 -23.39
C PRO A 510 -1.13 15.45 -22.25
N VAL A 511 -1.46 14.17 -22.04
CA VAL A 511 -2.28 13.70 -20.90
C VAL A 511 -1.62 12.48 -20.23
N PRO A 512 -0.75 12.68 -19.22
CA PRO A 512 0.05 11.59 -18.63
C PRO A 512 -0.77 10.42 -18.07
N SER A 513 -2.03 10.67 -17.67
CA SER A 513 -2.93 9.65 -17.13
C SER A 513 -3.32 8.57 -18.14
N PHE A 514 -3.33 8.88 -19.45
CA PHE A 514 -3.71 7.95 -20.52
C PHE A 514 -2.58 7.70 -21.51
N ALA A 515 -1.35 8.09 -21.17
CA ALA A 515 -0.18 7.97 -22.05
C ALA A 515 0.39 6.55 -22.16
N GLY A 516 -0.20 5.57 -21.48
CA GLY A 516 0.20 4.18 -21.57
C GLY A 516 -0.11 3.56 -22.94
N PHE A 517 0.59 2.46 -23.24
CA PHE A 517 0.30 1.57 -24.38
C PHE A 517 0.37 2.22 -25.77
N GLY A 518 1.26 3.21 -25.96
CA GLY A 518 1.45 3.86 -27.25
C GLY A 518 0.27 4.74 -27.69
N ALA A 519 -0.63 5.10 -26.76
CA ALA A 519 -1.77 5.95 -27.03
C ALA A 519 -1.32 7.31 -27.60
N THR A 520 -1.85 7.66 -28.77
CA THR A 520 -1.52 8.93 -29.41
C THR A 520 -2.07 10.11 -28.61
N SER A 521 -1.56 11.31 -28.86
CA SER A 521 -2.09 12.55 -28.28
C SER A 521 -3.58 12.76 -28.54
N ASP A 522 -4.11 12.22 -29.64
CA ASP A 522 -5.53 12.28 -29.98
C ASP A 522 -6.35 11.26 -29.20
N ASP A 523 -5.81 10.05 -29.00
CA ASP A 523 -6.45 9.00 -28.19
C ASP A 523 -6.52 9.41 -26.72
N GLN A 524 -5.43 9.97 -26.20
CA GLN A 524 -5.34 10.52 -24.85
C GLN A 524 -6.43 11.59 -24.59
N ARG A 525 -6.65 12.49 -25.55
CA ARG A 525 -7.69 13.53 -25.47
C ARG A 525 -9.09 12.93 -25.56
N ALA A 526 -9.31 12.00 -26.48
CA ALA A 526 -10.59 11.32 -26.63
C ALA A 526 -10.99 10.52 -25.37
N MET A 527 -10.03 9.83 -24.76
CA MET A 527 -10.22 9.11 -23.51
C MET A 527 -10.52 10.04 -22.33
N SER A 528 -9.84 11.19 -22.26
CA SER A 528 -10.16 12.20 -21.24
C SER A 528 -11.57 12.76 -21.42
N ALA A 529 -12.04 12.96 -22.66
CA ALA A 529 -13.41 13.38 -22.94
C ALA A 529 -14.41 12.29 -22.53
N ARG A 530 -14.13 11.02 -22.88
CA ARG A 530 -14.94 9.87 -22.49
C ARG A 530 -15.07 9.75 -20.97
N LEU A 531 -13.97 9.88 -20.23
CA LEU A 531 -14.03 9.87 -18.76
C LEU A 531 -14.93 10.97 -18.22
N ALA A 532 -14.85 12.19 -18.79
CA ALA A 532 -15.71 13.30 -18.40
C ALA A 532 -17.20 13.04 -18.70
N GLU A 533 -17.53 12.34 -19.79
CA GLU A 533 -18.90 11.92 -20.12
C GLU A 533 -19.45 10.88 -19.14
N LEU A 534 -18.61 9.92 -18.72
CA LEU A 534 -18.95 8.89 -17.72
C LEU A 534 -19.13 9.46 -16.31
N THR A 535 -18.71 10.71 -16.12
CA THR A 535 -18.93 11.47 -14.90
C THR A 535 -19.85 12.67 -15.18
N PRO A 536 -21.11 12.50 -15.63
CA PRO A 536 -21.96 13.64 -15.91
C PRO A 536 -22.41 14.34 -14.61
N GLY A 537 -22.18 15.65 -14.50
CA GLY A 537 -22.85 16.53 -13.53
C GLY A 537 -22.38 16.48 -12.06
N GLY A 538 -21.43 17.36 -11.71
CA GLY A 538 -21.34 18.24 -10.52
C GLY A 538 -22.03 17.95 -9.17
N GLY A 539 -22.34 16.71 -8.80
CA GLY A 539 -22.83 16.38 -7.46
C GLY A 539 -21.73 16.52 -6.39
N SER A 540 -22.10 16.93 -5.18
CA SER A 540 -21.21 17.04 -4.01
C SER A 540 -20.60 15.72 -3.53
N ALA A 541 -20.96 14.58 -4.14
CA ALA A 541 -20.61 13.22 -3.73
C ALA A 541 -19.51 12.55 -4.60
N ARG A 542 -18.57 13.32 -5.16
CA ARG A 542 -17.44 12.77 -5.94
C ARG A 542 -16.08 13.05 -5.33
N ALA A 543 -15.20 12.06 -5.44
CA ALA A 543 -13.78 12.11 -5.14
C ALA A 543 -12.93 12.45 -6.37
N GLY A 544 -13.38 12.08 -7.58
CA GLY A 544 -12.67 12.25 -8.84
C GLY A 544 -12.25 13.69 -9.10
N HIS A 545 -10.96 13.90 -9.29
CA HIS A 545 -10.38 15.22 -9.56
C HIS A 545 -9.16 15.08 -10.47
N GLY A 546 -9.11 15.85 -11.58
CA GLY A 546 -8.01 15.79 -12.55
C GLY A 546 -6.62 15.90 -11.87
N ASN A 547 -6.43 16.90 -11.00
CA ASN A 547 -5.18 17.07 -10.25
C ASN A 547 -4.86 15.99 -9.20
N ALA A 548 -5.81 15.12 -8.83
CA ALA A 548 -5.59 13.99 -7.91
C ALA A 548 -5.14 12.72 -8.65
N GLY A 549 -5.20 12.70 -9.98
CA GLY A 549 -4.89 11.52 -10.79
C GLY A 549 -6.03 10.52 -10.88
N LEU A 550 -5.82 9.46 -11.67
CA LEU A 550 -6.86 8.46 -11.95
C LEU A 550 -7.35 7.74 -10.70
N ALA A 551 -6.49 7.53 -9.71
CA ALA A 551 -6.86 6.92 -8.43
C ALA A 551 -8.10 7.55 -7.78
N SER A 552 -8.31 8.87 -7.92
CA SER A 552 -9.51 9.54 -7.40
C SER A 552 -10.81 9.16 -8.14
N ASN A 553 -10.74 8.85 -9.43
CA ASN A 553 -11.89 8.36 -10.20
C ASN A 553 -12.17 6.87 -9.90
N PHE A 554 -11.14 6.09 -9.58
CA PHE A 554 -11.31 4.72 -9.09
C PHE A 554 -12.00 4.67 -7.72
N VAL A 555 -11.82 5.69 -6.88
CA VAL A 555 -12.63 5.87 -5.65
C VAL A 555 -14.12 6.04 -6.01
N ASP A 556 -14.44 6.86 -7.00
CA ASP A 556 -15.83 7.05 -7.45
C ASP A 556 -16.42 5.75 -7.99
N LEU A 557 -15.64 5.00 -8.77
CA LEU A 557 -16.04 3.68 -9.26
C LEU A 557 -16.31 2.71 -8.10
N ALA A 558 -15.36 2.57 -7.17
CA ALA A 558 -15.53 1.72 -6.01
C ALA A 558 -16.77 2.12 -5.19
N HIS A 559 -16.98 3.43 -4.99
CA HIS A 559 -18.13 3.95 -4.28
C HIS A 559 -19.46 3.59 -4.96
N ALA A 560 -19.55 3.74 -6.29
CA ALA A 560 -20.74 3.41 -7.06
C ALA A 560 -21.07 1.92 -6.98
N LYS A 561 -20.05 1.05 -7.12
CA LYS A 561 -20.22 -0.41 -7.15
C LYS A 561 -20.46 -1.03 -5.77
N LEU A 562 -20.08 -0.36 -4.70
CA LEU A 562 -20.22 -0.88 -3.35
C LEU A 562 -21.66 -0.77 -2.82
N ARG A 563 -22.20 -1.87 -2.31
CA ARG A 563 -23.55 -1.90 -1.70
C ARG A 563 -23.58 -1.16 -0.36
N PRO A 564 -24.74 -0.68 0.11
CA PRO A 564 -24.87 -0.17 1.47
C PRO A 564 -24.42 -1.22 2.50
N GLY A 565 -23.59 -0.83 3.46
CA GLY A 565 -22.91 -1.73 4.40
C GLY A 565 -21.63 -2.37 3.86
N GLY A 566 -21.37 -2.32 2.55
CA GLY A 566 -20.16 -2.90 1.95
C GLY A 566 -18.87 -2.24 2.42
N VAL A 567 -17.75 -2.93 2.28
CA VAL A 567 -16.43 -2.51 2.75
C VAL A 567 -15.61 -1.96 1.59
N LEU A 568 -15.04 -0.77 1.77
CA LEU A 568 -14.07 -0.15 0.87
C LEU A 568 -12.66 -0.33 1.44
N ALA A 569 -11.73 -0.85 0.66
CA ALA A 569 -10.35 -1.07 1.05
C ALA A 569 -9.38 -0.60 -0.05
N LEU A 570 -8.65 0.49 0.17
CA LEU A 570 -7.83 1.13 -0.88
C LEU A 570 -6.40 1.40 -0.43
N ILE A 571 -5.43 1.20 -1.31
CA ILE A 571 -4.09 1.79 -1.17
C ILE A 571 -4.07 3.11 -1.93
N LEU A 572 -3.75 4.21 -1.25
CA LEU A 572 -3.78 5.56 -1.84
C LEU A 572 -2.48 6.31 -1.53
N PRO A 573 -2.09 7.32 -2.33
CA PRO A 573 -0.95 8.16 -1.97
C PRO A 573 -1.27 8.94 -0.69
N PHE A 574 -0.25 9.28 0.12
CA PHE A 574 -0.43 10.09 1.34
C PHE A 574 -1.19 11.41 1.09
N ALA A 575 -1.08 11.97 -0.11
CA ALA A 575 -1.81 13.16 -0.52
C ALA A 575 -3.35 13.00 -0.46
N ALA A 576 -3.89 11.77 -0.41
CA ALA A 576 -5.32 11.51 -0.25
C ALA A 576 -5.92 12.12 1.02
N VAL A 577 -5.15 12.14 2.11
CA VAL A 577 -5.62 12.61 3.42
C VAL A 577 -5.23 14.05 3.74
N SER A 578 -4.34 14.66 2.94
CA SER A 578 -3.82 16.02 3.17
C SER A 578 -3.93 16.97 1.97
N GLY A 579 -4.05 16.46 0.74
CA GLY A 579 -4.06 17.27 -0.47
C GLY A 579 -5.42 17.94 -0.75
N ARG A 580 -5.39 19.16 -1.29
CA ARG A 580 -6.61 19.90 -1.69
C ARG A 580 -7.38 19.19 -2.80
N SER A 581 -6.68 18.65 -3.80
CA SER A 581 -7.31 17.86 -4.89
C SER A 581 -8.04 16.61 -4.41
N TRP A 582 -7.81 16.16 -3.18
CA TRP A 582 -8.43 14.97 -2.58
C TRP A 582 -9.53 15.30 -1.57
N GLU A 583 -9.96 16.57 -1.48
CA GLU A 583 -11.03 16.99 -0.58
C GLU A 583 -12.35 16.26 -0.87
N GLY A 584 -12.63 15.92 -2.13
CA GLY A 584 -13.78 15.12 -2.54
C GLY A 584 -13.83 13.75 -1.84
N LEU A 585 -12.69 13.04 -1.78
CA LEU A 585 -12.58 11.78 -1.03
C LEU A 585 -12.89 11.98 0.45
N ARG A 586 -12.33 13.01 1.09
CA ARG A 586 -12.57 13.26 2.53
C ARG A 586 -14.03 13.60 2.81
N ARG A 587 -14.69 14.38 1.95
CA ARG A 587 -16.13 14.67 2.03
C ARG A 587 -16.97 13.41 1.82
N LEU A 588 -16.59 12.55 0.88
CA LEU A 588 -17.24 11.26 0.63
C LEU A 588 -17.16 10.36 1.87
N LEU A 589 -15.95 10.18 2.43
CA LEU A 589 -15.73 9.40 3.66
C LEU A 589 -16.50 9.98 4.86
N ALA A 590 -16.57 11.30 4.98
CA ALA A 590 -17.32 11.96 6.05
C ALA A 590 -18.82 11.67 6.01
N SER A 591 -19.40 11.68 4.81
CA SER A 591 -20.85 11.67 4.62
C SER A 591 -21.42 10.28 4.34
N GLN A 592 -20.67 9.41 3.66
CA GLN A 592 -21.18 8.13 3.15
C GLN A 592 -20.56 6.91 3.84
N TYR A 593 -19.57 7.09 4.73
CA TYR A 593 -18.86 5.98 5.37
C TYR A 593 -18.85 6.10 6.90
N CYS A 594 -18.71 4.96 7.56
CA CYS A 594 -18.49 4.78 8.99
C CYS A 594 -17.37 3.75 9.20
N ASP A 595 -16.93 3.59 10.46
CA ASP A 595 -15.83 2.67 10.81
C ASP A 595 -14.62 2.84 9.85
N VAL A 596 -14.09 4.06 9.84
CA VAL A 596 -13.03 4.46 8.92
C VAL A 596 -11.69 4.31 9.62
N SER A 597 -10.80 3.52 9.04
CA SER A 597 -9.41 3.38 9.47
C SER A 597 -8.46 3.82 8.37
N VAL A 598 -7.45 4.61 8.73
CA VAL A 598 -6.37 5.03 7.82
C VAL A 598 -5.04 4.58 8.39
N THR A 599 -4.43 3.59 7.75
CA THR A 599 -3.13 3.02 8.14
C THR A 599 -2.01 3.63 7.33
N SER A 600 -0.93 3.99 8.01
CA SER A 600 0.28 4.59 7.44
C SER A 600 1.52 4.01 8.10
N ILE A 601 2.68 4.20 7.50
CA ILE A 601 3.96 3.73 8.03
C ILE A 601 4.81 4.93 8.43
N ALA A 602 4.93 5.14 9.74
CA ALA A 602 5.71 6.21 10.36
C ALA A 602 7.17 5.76 10.51
N THR A 603 7.89 5.72 9.39
CA THR A 603 9.33 5.40 9.35
C THR A 603 10.07 6.36 8.43
N HIS A 604 11.39 6.21 8.31
CA HIS A 604 12.22 6.96 7.36
C HIS A 604 12.66 6.05 6.21
N GLY A 605 13.04 6.64 5.08
CA GLY A 605 13.37 5.93 3.85
C GLY A 605 12.41 6.26 2.70
N SER A 606 12.92 6.17 1.48
CA SER A 606 12.15 6.49 0.28
C SER A 606 11.03 5.47 0.01
N THR A 607 11.33 4.18 0.16
CA THR A 607 10.41 3.06 -0.14
C THR A 607 9.81 2.39 1.09
N ALA A 608 10.40 2.60 2.28
CA ALA A 608 9.95 1.98 3.52
C ALA A 608 8.60 2.52 4.03
N ARG A 609 8.15 3.67 3.50
CA ARG A 609 6.91 4.36 3.88
C ARG A 609 5.73 4.01 2.97
N ALA A 610 5.85 2.95 2.19
CA ALA A 610 4.88 2.51 1.21
C ALA A 610 4.48 1.05 1.43
N PHE A 611 3.24 0.76 1.04
CA PHE A 611 2.68 -0.59 1.01
C PHE A 611 3.01 -1.29 -0.31
N SER A 612 3.20 -0.52 -1.38
CA SER A 612 3.65 -0.97 -2.69
C SER A 612 5.18 -1.03 -2.79
N ALA A 613 5.68 -1.92 -3.64
CA ALA A 613 7.07 -2.00 -4.04
C ALA A 613 7.46 -0.77 -4.89
N ASP A 614 8.74 -0.39 -4.79
CA ASP A 614 9.43 0.55 -5.69
C ASP A 614 8.82 1.96 -5.85
N THR A 615 7.95 2.41 -4.94
CA THR A 615 7.51 3.80 -4.88
C THR A 615 8.38 4.61 -3.91
N GLY A 616 8.83 5.79 -4.35
CA GLY A 616 9.52 6.77 -3.49
C GLY A 616 8.56 7.67 -2.69
N MET A 617 7.25 7.43 -2.81
CA MET A 617 6.19 8.22 -2.21
C MET A 617 5.54 7.46 -1.07
N ALA A 618 5.27 8.14 0.05
CA ALA A 618 4.49 7.54 1.12
C ALA A 618 3.04 7.25 0.66
N GLU A 619 2.49 6.16 1.19
CA GLU A 619 1.14 5.65 0.90
C GLU A 619 0.34 5.49 2.21
N ILE A 620 -0.96 5.35 2.05
CA ILE A 620 -1.89 4.97 3.11
C ILE A 620 -2.69 3.74 2.66
N ALA A 621 -3.11 2.93 3.62
CA ALA A 621 -4.11 1.89 3.44
C ALA A 621 -5.40 2.34 4.15
N LEU A 622 -6.46 2.55 3.39
CA LEU A 622 -7.76 3.02 3.86
C LEU A 622 -8.72 1.84 3.92
N VAL A 623 -9.43 1.67 5.04
CA VAL A 623 -10.57 0.75 5.15
C VAL A 623 -11.77 1.51 5.71
N ALA A 624 -12.95 1.33 5.12
CA ALA A 624 -14.16 2.02 5.54
C ALA A 624 -15.42 1.21 5.21
N VAL A 625 -16.46 1.33 6.03
CA VAL A 625 -17.76 0.69 5.78
C VAL A 625 -18.75 1.70 5.20
N LYS A 626 -19.34 1.42 4.03
CA LYS A 626 -20.35 2.28 3.43
C LYS A 626 -21.61 2.29 4.30
N ARG A 627 -22.13 3.46 4.62
CA ARG A 627 -23.30 3.58 5.50
C ARG A 627 -24.52 2.89 4.89
N PRO A 628 -25.38 2.26 5.71
CA PRO A 628 -26.70 1.81 5.28
C PRO A 628 -27.54 2.99 4.78
N ALA A 629 -28.36 2.77 3.74
CA ALA A 629 -29.22 3.81 3.16
C ALA A 629 -30.27 4.39 4.15
N THR A 630 -30.58 3.64 5.22
CA THR A 630 -31.54 4.00 6.26
C THR A 630 -30.91 4.74 7.44
N ALA A 631 -29.59 4.87 7.49
CA ALA A 631 -28.92 5.62 8.54
C ALA A 631 -29.23 7.11 8.37
N ALA A 632 -29.81 7.74 9.40
CA ALA A 632 -29.89 9.19 9.48
C ALA A 632 -28.48 9.79 9.30
N ALA A 633 -28.39 11.08 8.92
CA ALA A 633 -27.13 11.82 8.88
C ALA A 633 -26.52 11.93 10.29
N ALA A 634 -25.96 10.83 10.77
CA ALA A 634 -25.34 10.70 12.07
C ALA A 634 -23.98 11.38 12.01
N VAL A 635 -23.61 12.04 13.12
CA VAL A 635 -22.27 12.59 13.36
C VAL A 635 -21.24 11.55 12.96
N GLN A 636 -20.25 11.96 12.17
CA GLN A 636 -19.20 11.05 11.72
C GLN A 636 -18.50 10.43 12.92
N SER A 637 -18.47 9.09 12.98
CA SER A 637 -17.64 8.37 13.95
C SER A 637 -16.17 8.79 13.77
N PRO A 638 -15.39 8.87 14.85
CA PRO A 638 -13.96 9.13 14.74
C PRO A 638 -13.30 8.14 13.76
N VAL A 639 -12.43 8.68 12.91
CA VAL A 639 -11.48 7.92 12.10
C VAL A 639 -10.36 7.41 13.00
N ASP A 640 -10.01 6.15 12.86
CA ASP A 640 -8.80 5.59 13.45
C ASP A 640 -7.58 5.87 12.57
N TRP A 641 -6.74 6.81 13.00
CA TRP A 641 -5.46 7.11 12.33
C TRP A 641 -4.38 6.18 12.87
N ILE A 642 -4.03 5.17 12.09
CA ILE A 642 -3.07 4.14 12.47
C ILE A 642 -1.69 4.48 11.89
N SER A 643 -0.69 4.54 12.76
CA SER A 643 0.71 4.80 12.41
C SER A 643 1.56 3.61 12.84
N LEU A 644 1.92 2.75 11.89
CA LEU A 644 2.83 1.63 12.11
C LEU A 644 4.27 2.11 12.18
N ALA A 645 5.07 1.60 13.10
CA ALA A 645 6.49 1.94 13.22
C ALA A 645 7.31 1.46 12.02
N ARG A 646 6.89 0.35 11.41
CA ARG A 646 7.43 -0.18 10.15
C ARG A 646 6.38 -1.01 9.41
N ARG A 647 6.66 -1.28 8.15
CA ARG A 647 5.89 -2.28 7.39
C ARG A 647 6.06 -3.67 8.04
N PRO A 648 5.01 -4.49 8.12
CA PRO A 648 5.13 -5.90 8.49
C PRO A 648 6.16 -6.61 7.60
N ALA A 649 6.98 -7.47 8.19
CA ALA A 649 8.05 -8.19 7.51
C ALA A 649 7.60 -9.57 6.99
N THR A 650 6.47 -10.09 7.50
CA THR A 650 5.90 -11.37 7.09
C THR A 650 4.38 -11.31 7.04
N ILE A 651 3.76 -12.25 6.31
CA ILE A 651 2.29 -12.41 6.28
C ILE A 651 1.74 -12.68 7.69
N THR A 652 2.41 -13.54 8.47
CA THR A 652 2.02 -13.81 9.87
C THR A 652 1.98 -12.53 10.68
N GLU A 653 3.05 -11.71 10.62
CA GLU A 653 3.09 -10.44 11.33
C GLU A 653 1.98 -9.49 10.86
N ALA A 654 1.73 -9.39 9.55
CA ALA A 654 0.68 -8.55 9.00
C ALA A 654 -0.71 -8.89 9.55
N VAL A 655 -1.02 -10.19 9.68
CA VAL A 655 -2.27 -10.67 10.27
C VAL A 655 -2.34 -10.36 11.76
N GLN A 656 -1.24 -10.53 12.51
CA GLN A 656 -1.21 -10.20 13.94
C GLN A 656 -1.33 -8.68 14.17
N VAL A 657 -0.74 -7.84 13.33
CA VAL A 657 -0.93 -6.38 13.37
C VAL A 657 -2.39 -6.02 13.13
N ALA A 658 -3.04 -6.61 12.11
CA ALA A 658 -4.46 -6.35 11.83
C ALA A 658 -5.36 -6.71 13.01
N ARG A 659 -5.11 -7.86 13.66
CA ARG A 659 -5.82 -8.30 14.85
C ARG A 659 -5.60 -7.37 16.03
N ALA A 660 -4.35 -7.01 16.32
CA ALA A 660 -4.03 -6.06 17.37
C ALA A 660 -4.64 -4.67 17.15
N ILE A 661 -4.97 -4.29 15.90
CA ILE A 661 -5.73 -3.07 15.61
C ILE A 661 -7.21 -3.22 16.00
N ASP A 662 -7.80 -4.39 15.74
CA ASP A 662 -9.22 -4.70 15.96
C ASP A 662 -9.53 -5.01 17.44
N ASP A 663 -8.67 -5.80 18.11
CA ASP A 663 -8.84 -6.30 19.49
C ASP A 663 -8.75 -5.21 20.58
N ARG A 664 -8.47 -3.96 20.22
CA ARG A 664 -8.27 -2.85 21.19
C ARG A 664 -9.51 -2.50 22.01
N GLY A 665 -10.69 -3.04 21.65
CA GLY A 665 -11.95 -2.87 22.37
C GLY A 665 -12.44 -1.42 22.45
N GLU A 666 -13.69 -1.21 22.89
CA GLU A 666 -14.21 0.12 23.22
C GLU A 666 -14.32 0.32 24.74
N PRO A 667 -13.93 1.48 25.30
CA PRO A 667 -13.18 2.55 24.67
C PRO A 667 -11.70 2.14 24.53
N LYS A 668 -11.10 2.39 23.37
CA LYS A 668 -9.72 1.98 23.02
C LYS A 668 -8.73 2.52 24.07
N GLY A 669 -8.37 1.68 25.04
CA GLY A 669 -7.78 2.11 26.32
C GLY A 669 -6.33 2.59 26.25
N THR A 670 -5.59 2.22 25.21
CA THR A 670 -4.21 2.68 24.97
C THR A 670 -4.02 3.02 23.49
N PRO A 671 -3.28 4.10 23.16
CA PRO A 671 -2.99 4.45 21.76
C PRO A 671 -2.00 3.47 21.12
N ALA A 672 -1.30 2.62 21.86
CA ALA A 672 -0.31 1.69 21.31
C ALA A 672 -0.97 0.49 20.59
N ILE A 673 -0.30 0.00 19.56
CA ILE A 673 -0.56 -1.32 18.96
C ILE A 673 0.58 -2.22 19.43
N GLU A 674 0.23 -3.25 20.20
CA GLU A 674 1.19 -4.17 20.80
C GLU A 674 1.00 -5.58 20.25
N ILE A 675 2.11 -6.26 19.96
CA ILE A 675 2.14 -7.67 19.57
C ILE A 675 3.05 -8.36 20.57
N GLY A 676 2.49 -9.10 21.52
CA GLY A 676 3.22 -9.50 22.72
C GLY A 676 3.62 -8.26 23.52
N HIS A 677 4.91 -7.95 23.57
CA HIS A 677 5.44 -6.70 24.15
C HIS A 677 6.06 -5.77 23.10
N ASP A 678 6.04 -6.15 21.82
CA ASP A 678 6.55 -5.34 20.74
C ASP A 678 5.57 -4.21 20.39
N ARG A 679 6.03 -2.96 20.42
CA ARG A 679 5.24 -1.82 19.94
C ARG A 679 5.27 -1.76 18.41
N ALA A 680 4.21 -2.26 17.78
CA ALA A 680 4.05 -2.25 16.32
C ALA A 680 3.66 -0.86 15.77
N GLY A 681 3.04 -0.01 16.59
CA GLY A 681 2.61 1.32 16.17
C GLY A 681 1.71 2.01 17.18
N CYS A 682 0.90 2.95 16.69
CA CYS A 682 -0.15 3.59 17.47
C CYS A 682 -1.40 3.88 16.64
N VAL A 683 -2.50 4.19 17.33
CA VAL A 683 -3.77 4.63 16.74
C VAL A 683 -4.28 5.85 17.48
N LEU A 684 -4.64 6.86 16.70
CA LEU A 684 -5.12 8.14 17.18
C LEU A 684 -6.54 8.39 16.63
N PRO A 685 -7.56 8.56 17.48
CA PRO A 685 -8.90 8.89 17.00
C PRO A 685 -8.97 10.36 16.57
N GLY A 686 -9.62 10.64 15.43
CA GLY A 686 -9.80 12.01 14.93
C GLY A 686 -10.85 12.13 13.83
N ALA A 687 -11.20 13.33 13.41
CA ALA A 687 -12.07 13.53 12.25
C ALA A 687 -11.31 13.32 10.93
N ILE A 688 -12.01 13.01 9.83
CA ILE A 688 -11.36 12.79 8.52
C ILE A 688 -10.65 14.03 7.97
N SER A 689 -11.04 15.23 8.40
CA SER A 689 -10.35 16.49 8.06
C SER A 689 -8.97 16.59 8.70
N GLN A 690 -8.65 15.74 9.68
CA GLN A 690 -7.45 15.84 10.51
C GLN A 690 -6.32 14.93 10.00
N GLY A 691 -6.06 14.97 8.68
CA GLY A 691 -5.03 14.17 8.02
C GLY A 691 -3.60 14.35 8.57
N GLY A 692 -3.36 15.42 9.34
CA GLY A 692 -2.11 15.63 10.09
C GLY A 692 -1.80 14.53 11.11
N LEU A 693 -2.79 13.73 11.53
CA LEU A 693 -2.60 12.58 12.44
C LEU A 693 -1.92 11.37 11.76
N THR A 694 -1.84 11.35 10.43
CA THR A 694 -1.24 10.24 9.67
C THR A 694 0.27 10.17 9.89
N GLY A 695 0.85 8.99 10.08
CA GLY A 695 2.31 8.84 10.12
C GLY A 695 2.98 9.63 11.24
N VAL A 696 2.33 9.70 12.41
CA VAL A 696 2.84 10.32 13.63
C VAL A 696 3.10 9.22 14.65
N THR A 697 4.31 9.18 15.22
CA THR A 697 4.68 8.16 16.21
C THR A 697 4.29 8.54 17.64
N GLU A 698 4.35 9.84 17.95
CA GLU A 698 4.16 10.35 19.31
C GLU A 698 2.76 10.98 19.52
N PRO A 699 1.91 10.39 20.40
CA PRO A 699 0.57 10.90 20.66
C PRO A 699 0.54 12.33 21.21
N GLU A 700 1.55 12.74 22.00
CA GLU A 700 1.64 14.10 22.55
C GLU A 700 1.89 15.14 21.44
N VAL A 701 2.76 14.82 20.47
CA VAL A 701 3.01 15.64 19.28
C VAL A 701 1.75 15.75 18.42
N ALA A 702 1.07 14.62 18.19
CA ALA A 702 -0.19 14.60 17.47
C ALA A 702 -1.28 15.47 18.15
N ALA A 703 -1.41 15.36 19.47
CA ALA A 703 -2.38 16.15 20.24
C ALA A 703 -2.09 17.65 20.15
N CYS A 704 -0.83 18.05 20.26
CA CYS A 704 -0.44 19.46 20.09
C CYS A 704 -0.71 19.96 18.67
N GLY A 705 -0.30 19.22 17.64
CA GLY A 705 -0.55 19.57 16.24
C GLY A 705 -2.04 19.70 15.93
N LEU A 706 -2.86 18.80 16.49
CA LEU A 706 -4.31 18.85 16.38
C LEU A 706 -4.91 20.09 17.04
N ALA A 707 -4.45 20.42 18.23
CA ALA A 707 -4.88 21.59 18.99
C ALA A 707 -4.53 22.90 18.25
N LEU A 708 -3.32 22.97 17.68
CA LEU A 708 -2.89 24.06 16.79
C LEU A 708 -3.78 24.18 15.56
N SER A 709 -4.14 23.07 14.90
CA SER A 709 -5.02 23.08 13.72
C SER A 709 -6.44 23.58 14.02
N ARG A 710 -6.84 23.58 15.29
CA ARG A 710 -8.14 24.07 15.78
C ARG A 710 -8.05 25.48 16.36
N SER A 711 -6.93 26.18 16.19
CA SER A 711 -6.68 27.51 16.75
C SER A 711 -6.82 27.55 18.29
N ALA A 712 -6.56 26.42 18.96
CA ALA A 712 -6.64 26.26 20.41
C ALA A 712 -5.38 25.53 20.90
N PRO A 713 -4.20 26.18 20.88
CA PRO A 713 -2.93 25.54 21.15
C PRO A 713 -2.92 24.93 22.55
N ARG A 714 -2.37 23.72 22.66
CA ARG A 714 -2.33 22.96 23.91
C ARG A 714 -0.97 22.31 24.07
N LEU A 715 -0.41 22.39 25.28
CA LEU A 715 0.80 21.67 25.64
C LEU A 715 0.47 20.45 26.53
N PRO A 716 1.19 19.32 26.36
CA PRO A 716 1.11 18.21 27.30
C PRO A 716 1.38 18.70 28.73
N ARG A 717 0.62 18.17 29.70
CA ARG A 717 0.75 18.45 31.16
C ARG A 717 0.42 19.89 31.61
N VAL A 718 0.38 20.87 30.70
CA VAL A 718 -0.07 22.25 30.98
C VAL A 718 -1.56 22.42 30.69
N GLY A 719 -2.01 21.94 29.52
CA GLY A 719 -3.35 22.21 29.02
C GLY A 719 -3.37 23.33 27.99
N ASP A 720 -4.53 23.96 27.84
CA ASP A 720 -4.79 24.94 26.78
C ASP A 720 -4.02 26.24 27.05
N LEU A 721 -3.40 26.78 26.01
CA LEU A 721 -2.66 28.02 26.07
C LEU A 721 -3.56 29.17 25.60
N PRO A 722 -3.65 30.29 26.34
CA PRO A 722 -4.50 31.43 26.01
C PRO A 722 -3.88 32.32 24.90
N ILE A 723 -3.41 31.69 23.81
CA ILE A 723 -2.83 32.40 22.67
C ILE A 723 -3.95 32.67 21.65
N PRO A 724 -4.16 33.92 21.21
CA PRO A 724 -5.09 34.19 20.13
C PRO A 724 -4.51 33.64 18.83
N MET A 725 -5.25 32.76 18.16
CA MET A 725 -4.82 32.08 16.94
C MET A 725 -5.88 32.20 15.87
N ALA A 726 -5.46 32.32 14.61
CA ALA A 726 -6.35 32.34 13.45
C ALA A 726 -5.67 31.70 12.23
N PRO A 727 -6.44 31.10 11.31
CA PRO A 727 -5.95 30.77 9.97
C PRO A 727 -5.41 32.03 9.27
N LEU A 728 -4.30 31.90 8.57
CA LEU A 728 -3.66 33.02 7.88
C LEU A 728 -4.58 33.69 6.87
N GLY A 729 -5.49 32.92 6.23
CA GLY A 729 -6.49 33.44 5.29
C GLY A 729 -7.47 34.45 5.90
N GLU A 730 -7.59 34.53 7.22
CA GLU A 730 -8.38 35.57 7.90
C GLU A 730 -7.62 36.89 8.12
N THR A 731 -6.32 36.91 7.83
CA THR A 731 -5.42 38.03 8.15
C THR A 731 -4.68 38.56 6.92
N GLY A 732 -4.81 37.88 5.79
CA GLY A 732 -4.08 38.18 4.57
C GLY A 732 -4.40 37.20 3.45
N ARG A 733 -3.64 37.30 2.36
CA ARG A 733 -3.79 36.47 1.16
C ARG A 733 -2.45 36.05 0.59
N PRO A 734 -2.36 34.83 0.01
CA PRO A 734 -1.15 34.42 -0.69
C PRO A 734 -0.96 35.23 -1.98
N GLY A 735 0.30 35.41 -2.38
CA GLY A 735 0.67 35.96 -3.67
C GLY A 735 0.39 35.00 -4.84
N PRO A 736 0.74 35.40 -6.08
CA PRO A 736 0.53 34.58 -7.27
C PRO A 736 1.38 33.31 -7.26
N VAL A 737 0.93 32.26 -7.95
CA VAL A 737 1.79 31.07 -8.16
C VAL A 737 2.98 31.44 -9.05
N HIS A 738 4.12 30.76 -8.85
CA HIS A 738 5.34 30.97 -9.65
C HIS A 738 5.11 30.98 -11.18
N ARG A 739 4.12 30.23 -11.68
CA ARG A 739 3.75 30.21 -13.11
C ARG A 739 3.12 31.52 -13.60
N ASP A 740 2.42 32.24 -12.75
CA ASP A 740 1.85 33.57 -13.04
C ASP A 740 2.90 34.68 -12.92
N ILE A 741 4.08 34.37 -12.37
CA ILE A 741 5.20 35.31 -12.26
C ILE A 741 6.12 35.18 -13.47
N SER A 742 6.59 33.97 -13.78
CA SER A 742 7.59 33.74 -14.84
C SER A 742 7.26 32.62 -15.81
N GLY A 743 6.08 32.00 -15.68
CA GLY A 743 5.71 30.84 -16.47
C GLY A 743 5.49 31.17 -17.94
N THR A 744 5.58 30.13 -18.77
CA THR A 744 5.20 30.14 -20.17
C THR A 744 4.23 28.99 -20.39
N ASP A 745 3.13 29.26 -21.10
CA ASP A 745 2.27 28.23 -21.64
C ASP A 745 3.05 27.42 -22.66
N LYS A 746 3.32 26.16 -22.36
CA LYS A 746 4.14 25.30 -23.22
C LYS A 746 3.36 24.72 -24.41
N THR A 747 2.04 24.88 -24.45
CA THR A 747 1.16 24.40 -25.54
C THR A 747 1.02 25.46 -26.63
N THR A 748 0.86 26.72 -26.23
CA THR A 748 0.77 27.86 -27.17
C THR A 748 2.10 28.59 -27.34
N GLY A 749 3.06 28.37 -26.44
CA GLY A 749 4.30 29.15 -26.36
C GLY A 749 4.10 30.53 -25.73
N ALA A 750 2.86 30.92 -25.38
CA ALA A 750 2.53 32.24 -24.87
C ALA A 750 3.04 32.46 -23.45
N HIS A 751 3.42 33.68 -23.11
CA HIS A 751 3.82 34.01 -21.74
C HIS A 751 2.61 33.95 -20.80
N ARG A 752 2.75 33.20 -19.69
CA ARG A 752 1.74 33.17 -18.63
C ARG A 752 2.05 34.22 -17.56
N GLY A 753 3.33 34.37 -17.20
CA GLY A 753 3.79 35.40 -16.27
C GLY A 753 4.56 36.53 -16.95
N PRO A 754 4.56 37.74 -16.37
CA PRO A 754 5.14 38.94 -16.98
C PRO A 754 6.65 39.07 -16.84
N PHE A 755 7.31 38.22 -16.05
CA PHE A 755 8.75 38.35 -15.76
C PHE A 755 9.60 37.22 -16.35
N ASP A 756 10.80 37.58 -16.80
CA ASP A 756 11.94 36.68 -16.85
C ASP A 756 12.76 36.84 -15.56
N VAL A 757 12.81 35.78 -14.74
CA VAL A 757 13.58 35.79 -13.49
C VAL A 757 15.06 35.61 -13.81
N LYS A 758 15.88 36.59 -13.39
CA LYS A 758 17.32 36.63 -13.66
C LYS A 758 18.11 36.82 -12.36
N PRO A 759 19.39 36.39 -12.30
CA PRO A 759 20.26 36.71 -11.18
C PRO A 759 20.39 38.21 -10.94
N LEU A 760 20.63 38.59 -9.68
CA LEU A 760 20.95 39.96 -9.31
C LEU A 760 22.28 40.40 -9.95
N VAL A 761 22.37 41.68 -10.32
CA VAL A 761 23.58 42.30 -10.87
C VAL A 761 24.28 43.09 -9.77
N ALA A 762 25.54 42.78 -9.51
CA ALA A 762 26.32 43.45 -8.47
C ALA A 762 26.34 44.98 -8.67
N GLY A 763 26.09 45.73 -7.59
CA GLY A 763 26.09 47.20 -7.60
C GLY A 763 24.86 47.86 -8.23
N ARG A 764 23.82 47.10 -8.59
CA ARG A 764 22.53 47.65 -9.06
C ARG A 764 21.40 47.29 -8.10
N THR A 765 20.55 48.26 -7.79
CA THR A 765 19.29 48.03 -7.08
C THR A 765 18.29 47.38 -8.05
N PRO A 766 17.72 46.21 -7.72
CA PRO A 766 16.73 45.55 -8.56
C PRO A 766 15.42 46.36 -8.60
N THR A 767 14.82 46.52 -9.78
CA THR A 767 13.52 47.20 -9.92
C THR A 767 12.36 46.35 -9.39
N TYR A 768 12.40 45.05 -9.69
CA TYR A 768 11.47 44.06 -9.18
C TYR A 768 12.29 42.96 -8.47
N PRO A 769 12.66 43.15 -7.19
CA PRO A 769 13.32 42.11 -6.41
C PRO A 769 12.44 40.86 -6.32
N VAL A 770 13.06 39.69 -6.46
CA VAL A 770 12.40 38.39 -6.39
C VAL A 770 13.16 37.48 -5.43
N LEU A 771 12.43 36.73 -4.60
CA LEU A 771 12.95 35.65 -3.76
C LEU A 771 12.48 34.32 -4.35
N TRP A 772 13.31 33.68 -5.17
CA TRP A 772 12.88 32.61 -6.08
C TRP A 772 13.18 31.20 -5.60
N ALA A 773 14.43 30.93 -5.24
CA ALA A 773 14.95 29.59 -4.99
C ALA A 773 15.33 29.37 -3.52
N HIS A 774 15.32 28.10 -3.11
CA HIS A 774 15.96 27.69 -1.87
C HIS A 774 17.48 27.66 -2.06
N GLU A 775 18.21 28.40 -1.24
CA GLU A 775 19.68 28.42 -1.24
C GLU A 775 20.25 28.04 0.13
N ALA A 776 19.80 26.89 0.67
CA ALA A 776 20.21 26.41 1.99
C ALA A 776 21.75 26.30 2.16
N GLY A 777 22.49 26.01 1.08
CA GLY A 777 23.95 25.89 1.10
C GLY A 777 24.71 27.21 1.33
N SER A 778 24.10 28.37 1.07
CA SER A 778 24.72 29.68 1.31
C SER A 778 24.61 30.14 2.78
N GLY A 779 23.84 29.40 3.59
CA GLY A 779 23.53 29.77 4.98
C GLY A 779 22.58 30.98 5.08
N ARG A 780 22.13 31.55 3.96
CA ARG A 780 21.26 32.73 3.93
C ARG A 780 19.87 32.45 4.50
N GLU A 781 19.37 31.24 4.30
CA GLU A 781 18.05 30.80 4.78
C GLU A 781 18.09 30.19 6.19
N SER A 782 19.11 30.57 6.98
CA SER A 782 19.21 30.26 8.40
C SER A 782 18.85 31.45 9.30
N GLN A 783 18.52 32.60 8.70
CA GLN A 783 18.21 33.87 9.39
C GLN A 783 16.81 34.32 8.99
N ILE A 784 16.01 34.84 9.92
CA ILE A 784 14.62 35.22 9.65
C ILE A 784 14.56 36.31 8.58
N GLU A 785 15.49 37.27 8.59
CA GLU A 785 15.64 38.24 7.50
C GLU A 785 16.47 37.64 6.36
N VAL A 786 15.88 37.58 5.16
CA VAL A 786 16.48 37.06 3.95
C VAL A 786 16.49 38.17 2.89
N ARG A 787 17.55 38.24 2.07
CA ARG A 787 17.62 39.18 0.95
C ARG A 787 16.92 38.62 -0.29
N PRO A 788 16.65 39.39 -1.36
CA PRO A 788 16.28 38.83 -2.66
C PRO A 788 17.44 38.03 -3.27
N ASP A 789 17.19 36.96 -4.02
CA ASP A 789 18.22 36.20 -4.78
C ASP A 789 18.25 36.59 -6.27
N THR A 790 17.15 37.10 -6.78
CA THR A 790 16.90 37.32 -8.19
C THR A 790 16.15 38.63 -8.43
N GLN A 791 15.98 38.99 -9.69
CA GLN A 791 15.17 40.11 -10.14
C GLN A 791 14.26 39.70 -11.30
N GLY A 792 13.06 40.27 -11.32
CA GLY A 792 12.12 40.15 -12.42
C GLY A 792 12.46 41.15 -13.52
N ARG A 793 12.77 40.67 -14.72
CA ARG A 793 12.85 41.51 -15.91
C ARG A 793 11.52 41.42 -16.66
N VAL A 794 10.82 42.55 -16.79
CA VAL A 794 9.54 42.63 -17.49
C VAL A 794 9.71 42.16 -18.94
N ARG A 795 8.81 41.28 -19.38
CA ARG A 795 8.71 40.82 -20.76
C ARG A 795 8.06 41.91 -21.61
N PHE A 796 8.45 41.99 -22.87
CA PHE A 796 7.99 43.03 -23.78
C PHE A 796 6.46 43.04 -23.89
N GLY A 797 5.82 44.18 -23.63
CA GLY A 797 4.38 44.36 -23.75
C GLY A 797 3.56 43.80 -22.58
N MET A 798 4.21 43.44 -21.46
CA MET A 798 3.55 42.92 -20.24
C MET A 798 3.73 43.86 -19.04
N GLU A 799 3.85 45.17 -19.28
CA GLU A 799 4.12 46.16 -18.24
C GLU A 799 2.95 46.28 -17.25
N GLU A 800 1.70 46.18 -17.70
CA GLU A 800 0.52 46.22 -16.82
C GLU A 800 0.43 44.97 -15.93
N GLU A 801 0.66 43.79 -16.50
CA GLU A 801 0.67 42.52 -15.77
C GLU A 801 1.83 42.48 -14.77
N ALA A 802 2.99 43.05 -15.11
CA ALA A 802 4.12 43.19 -14.19
C ALA A 802 3.77 44.05 -12.98
N LEU A 803 3.04 45.16 -13.18
CA LEU A 803 2.54 45.99 -12.09
C LEU A 803 1.53 45.23 -11.22
N ALA A 804 0.59 44.50 -11.83
CA ALA A 804 -0.38 43.68 -11.09
C ALA A 804 0.30 42.58 -10.23
N VAL A 805 1.35 41.93 -10.74
CA VAL A 805 2.14 40.99 -9.92
C VAL A 805 2.92 41.73 -8.84
N TRP A 806 3.47 42.92 -9.11
CA TRP A 806 4.19 43.71 -8.12
C TRP A 806 3.29 44.21 -6.97
N GLU A 807 2.00 44.44 -7.21
CA GLU A 807 1.02 44.75 -6.15
C GLU A 807 0.87 43.62 -5.10
N SER A 808 1.30 42.39 -5.44
CA SER A 808 1.37 41.27 -4.49
C SER A 808 2.70 41.18 -3.73
N SER A 809 3.65 42.08 -4.00
CA SER A 809 4.90 42.14 -3.25
C SER A 809 4.64 42.52 -1.79
N THR A 810 5.39 41.89 -0.90
CA THR A 810 5.27 42.06 0.55
C THR A 810 6.62 41.69 1.17
N ARG A 811 6.81 41.90 2.48
CA ARG A 811 8.04 41.46 3.13
C ARG A 811 7.95 40.03 3.63
N LEU A 812 6.77 39.55 4.00
CA LEU A 812 6.54 38.19 4.51
C LEU A 812 6.46 37.13 3.41
N HIS A 813 7.28 36.08 3.53
CA HIS A 813 7.23 34.93 2.64
C HIS A 813 7.16 33.62 3.44
N ILE A 814 6.37 32.66 2.94
CA ILE A 814 6.12 31.38 3.62
C ILE A 814 6.62 30.23 2.75
N ASN A 815 7.28 29.25 3.36
CA ASN A 815 7.83 28.10 2.68
C ASN A 815 6.71 27.18 2.14
N LEU A 816 6.83 26.67 0.91
CA LEU A 816 5.89 25.65 0.38
C LEU A 816 6.43 24.24 0.47
N ASP A 817 7.68 24.03 0.08
CA ASP A 817 8.29 22.71 -0.08
C ASP A 817 9.30 22.46 1.07
N PHE A 818 8.85 22.67 2.31
CA PHE A 818 9.71 22.81 3.49
C PHE A 818 10.46 21.51 3.80
N GLN A 819 11.75 21.49 3.44
CA GLN A 819 12.66 20.39 3.71
C GLN A 819 13.16 20.50 5.16
N LEU A 820 12.33 20.10 6.12
CA LEU A 820 12.57 20.20 7.58
C LEU A 820 13.93 19.68 8.02
N ASN A 821 14.45 18.66 7.34
CA ASN A 821 15.74 18.08 7.69
C ASN A 821 16.94 18.91 7.20
N SER A 822 16.78 19.94 6.37
CA SER A 822 17.90 20.78 5.88
C SER A 822 17.64 22.29 5.92
N GLN A 823 16.38 22.71 6.00
CA GLN A 823 15.98 24.12 6.06
C GLN A 823 15.59 24.49 7.49
N ALA A 824 15.84 25.74 7.87
CA ALA A 824 15.60 26.24 9.22
C ALA A 824 14.25 26.96 9.38
N LEU A 825 13.70 27.51 8.30
CA LEU A 825 12.64 28.52 8.36
C LEU A 825 11.35 28.04 7.70
N ALA A 826 10.23 28.22 8.41
CA ALA A 826 8.88 28.10 7.84
C ALA A 826 8.44 29.40 7.17
N ALA A 827 8.87 30.55 7.70
CA ALA A 827 8.62 31.87 7.14
C ALA A 827 9.88 32.73 7.20
N CYS A 828 10.03 33.67 6.27
CA CYS A 828 11.09 34.66 6.28
C CYS A 828 10.55 36.04 5.94
N ILE A 829 11.36 37.06 6.26
CA ILE A 829 11.06 38.46 5.97
C ILE A 829 12.15 39.04 5.08
N THR A 830 11.79 39.82 4.07
CA THR A 830 12.72 40.68 3.34
C THR A 830 12.74 42.09 3.94
N ALA A 831 13.89 42.76 3.87
CA ALA A 831 14.03 44.13 4.39
C ALA A 831 13.09 45.13 3.66
N GLU A 832 12.88 44.92 2.36
CA GLU A 832 11.97 45.69 1.50
C GLU A 832 10.98 44.75 0.81
N PRO A 833 9.81 45.23 0.35
CA PRO A 833 8.85 44.41 -0.38
C PRO A 833 9.47 43.68 -1.56
N CYS A 834 9.15 42.39 -1.69
CA CYS A 834 9.72 41.49 -2.67
C CYS A 834 8.63 40.59 -3.27
N ILE A 835 8.84 40.13 -4.51
CA ILE A 835 7.98 39.10 -5.11
C ILE A 835 8.49 37.72 -4.66
N GLY A 836 7.61 36.93 -4.07
CA GLY A 836 7.89 35.56 -3.69
C GLY A 836 7.71 34.57 -4.84
N GLY A 837 8.72 33.73 -5.07
CA GLY A 837 8.73 32.70 -6.13
C GLY A 837 8.17 31.35 -5.68
N ARG A 838 8.68 30.27 -6.29
CA ARG A 838 8.21 28.90 -6.00
C ARG A 838 8.55 28.44 -4.58
N ALA A 839 9.76 28.74 -4.11
CA ALA A 839 10.24 28.31 -2.79
C ALA A 839 9.60 29.12 -1.64
N TRP A 840 9.43 30.41 -1.88
CA TRP A 840 9.05 31.42 -0.89
C TRP A 840 7.94 32.32 -1.44
N PRO A 841 6.72 31.82 -1.71
CA PRO A 841 5.62 32.68 -2.11
C PRO A 841 5.37 33.79 -1.09
N SER A 842 5.02 34.95 -1.61
CA SER A 842 4.58 36.09 -0.80
C SER A 842 3.29 35.73 -0.05
N PHE A 843 3.17 36.24 1.18
CA PHE A 843 1.90 36.26 1.90
C PHE A 843 1.62 37.67 2.39
N ALA A 844 0.70 38.35 1.71
CA ALA A 844 0.38 39.74 1.98
C ALA A 844 -0.67 39.82 3.10
N LEU A 845 -0.24 40.24 4.29
CA LEU A 845 -1.13 40.55 5.40
C LEU A 845 -1.89 41.86 5.15
N GLU A 846 -3.04 42.03 5.78
CA GLU A 846 -3.83 43.27 5.68
C GLU A 846 -3.10 44.48 6.29
N SER A 847 -2.15 44.24 7.20
CA SER A 847 -1.30 45.26 7.81
C SER A 847 0.16 44.83 7.86
N VAL A 848 1.05 45.73 7.43
CA VAL A 848 2.52 45.56 7.48
C VAL A 848 3.02 45.40 8.92
N ALA A 849 2.33 46.00 9.90
CA ALA A 849 2.69 45.90 11.31
C ALA A 849 2.56 44.48 11.88
N TRP A 850 1.91 43.57 11.16
CA TRP A 850 1.70 42.18 11.59
C TRP A 850 2.76 41.21 11.07
N GLU A 851 3.53 41.59 10.05
CA GLU A 851 4.47 40.70 9.35
C GLU A 851 5.48 40.08 10.31
N GLU A 852 6.06 40.88 11.19
CA GLU A 852 7.11 40.47 12.14
C GLU A 852 6.58 39.50 13.19
N ALA A 853 5.40 39.78 13.77
CA ALA A 853 4.77 38.89 14.75
C ALA A 853 4.45 37.51 14.15
N VAL A 854 3.90 37.48 12.93
CA VAL A 854 3.59 36.24 12.21
C VAL A 854 4.86 35.49 11.82
N ALA A 855 5.88 36.17 11.29
CA ALA A 855 7.16 35.54 10.93
C ALA A 855 7.88 34.93 12.13
N LEU A 856 7.88 35.61 13.27
CA LEU A 856 8.45 35.09 14.52
C LEU A 856 7.69 33.84 14.96
N TRP A 857 6.35 33.90 15.05
CA TRP A 857 5.51 32.77 15.44
C TRP A 857 5.78 31.53 14.58
N MET A 858 5.77 31.69 13.25
CA MET A 858 5.95 30.57 12.31
C MET A 858 7.29 29.84 12.49
N ASN A 859 8.31 30.52 13.03
CA ASN A 859 9.64 29.95 13.29
C ASN A 859 9.86 29.48 14.74
N THR A 860 8.87 29.65 15.63
CA THR A 860 8.84 28.98 16.95
C THR A 860 8.62 27.48 16.80
N THR A 861 8.93 26.71 17.84
CA THR A 861 8.65 25.26 17.86
C THR A 861 7.17 24.95 17.61
N LEU A 862 6.25 25.71 18.22
CA LEU A 862 4.82 25.52 18.01
C LEU A 862 4.40 25.87 16.57
N GLY A 863 4.96 26.94 15.99
CA GLY A 863 4.75 27.28 14.59
C GLY A 863 5.23 26.20 13.62
N LEU A 864 6.42 25.63 13.88
CA LEU A 864 6.99 24.54 13.08
C LEU A 864 6.14 23.26 13.18
N ILE A 865 5.67 22.89 14.37
CA ILE A 865 4.75 21.76 14.57
C ILE A 865 3.44 22.00 13.82
N GLY A 866 2.87 23.21 13.92
CA GLY A 866 1.63 23.58 13.23
C GLY A 866 1.76 23.47 11.70
N PHE A 867 2.87 23.98 11.15
CA PHE A 867 3.17 23.86 9.73
C PHE A 867 3.31 22.38 9.31
N TRP A 868 4.14 21.61 10.03
CA TRP A 868 4.37 20.19 9.76
C TRP A 868 3.08 19.37 9.80
N PHE A 869 2.21 19.65 10.77
CA PHE A 869 0.95 18.95 10.95
C PHE A 869 -0.06 19.25 9.83
N ALA A 870 -0.11 20.49 9.34
CA ALA A 870 -0.99 20.89 8.25
C ALA A 870 -0.54 20.40 6.86
N ALA A 871 0.76 20.12 6.71
CA ALA A 871 1.40 19.81 5.43
C ALA A 871 1.30 18.33 5.00
N SER A 872 1.49 18.08 3.71
CA SER A 872 1.67 16.74 3.16
C SER A 872 3.10 16.24 3.39
N ARG A 873 3.23 15.04 3.95
CA ARG A 873 4.52 14.40 4.30
C ARG A 873 4.88 13.23 3.38
N GLN A 874 4.39 13.32 2.14
CA GLN A 874 4.59 12.29 1.11
C GLN A 874 6.07 12.02 0.81
N GLN A 875 6.91 13.06 0.81
CA GLN A 875 8.36 12.97 0.64
C GLN A 875 9.07 12.96 2.00
N GLN A 876 10.24 12.33 2.07
CA GLN A 876 10.97 12.14 3.31
C GLN A 876 11.60 13.46 3.79
N GLY A 877 11.43 13.77 5.09
CA GLY A 877 12.00 14.97 5.69
C GLY A 877 11.40 16.27 5.14
N ARG A 878 10.23 16.19 4.48
CA ARG A 878 9.62 17.29 3.75
C ARG A 878 8.15 17.47 4.10
N ALA A 879 7.78 18.69 4.47
CA ALA A 879 6.43 19.14 4.71
C ALA A 879 6.01 20.05 3.56
N ASN A 880 5.16 19.54 2.65
CA ASN A 880 4.73 20.30 1.47
C ASN A 880 3.33 20.87 1.65
N VAL A 881 3.18 22.16 1.38
CA VAL A 881 1.91 22.89 1.33
C VAL A 881 1.76 23.48 -0.07
N THR A 882 0.55 23.50 -0.62
CA THR A 882 0.29 24.21 -1.88
C THR A 882 0.00 25.68 -1.59
N ILE A 883 0.24 26.58 -2.54
CA ILE A 883 -0.05 28.01 -2.33
C ILE A 883 -1.49 28.26 -1.83
N THR A 884 -2.41 27.45 -2.34
CA THR A 884 -3.84 27.48 -2.05
C THR A 884 -4.18 26.94 -0.66
N ARG A 885 -3.22 26.38 0.06
CA ARG A 885 -3.36 25.90 1.44
C ARG A 885 -2.56 26.74 2.44
N LEU A 886 -1.86 27.79 1.99
CA LEU A 886 -1.21 28.73 2.92
C LEU A 886 -2.24 29.42 3.81
N GLU A 887 -3.45 29.68 3.29
CA GLU A 887 -4.56 30.25 4.03
C GLU A 887 -5.03 29.35 5.20
N ASP A 888 -4.85 28.03 5.08
CA ASP A 888 -5.23 27.05 6.10
C ASP A 888 -4.23 26.99 7.28
N LEU A 889 -3.01 27.53 7.10
CA LEU A 889 -2.00 27.51 8.15
C LEU A 889 -2.46 28.40 9.31
N VAL A 890 -2.35 27.90 10.53
CA VAL A 890 -2.76 28.64 11.72
C VAL A 890 -1.55 29.34 12.34
N ALA A 891 -1.68 30.65 12.55
CA ALA A 891 -0.68 31.46 13.23
C ALA A 891 -1.31 32.23 14.40
N VAL A 892 -0.47 32.94 15.16
CA VAL A 892 -0.95 33.96 16.11
C VAL A 892 -1.86 34.95 15.37
N ASP A 893 -3.01 35.30 15.95
CA ASP A 893 -3.93 36.29 15.38
C ASP A 893 -3.46 37.71 15.75
N PRO A 894 -2.83 38.44 14.82
CA PRO A 894 -2.25 39.74 15.12
C PRO A 894 -3.32 40.80 15.37
N ARG A 895 -4.57 40.60 14.94
CA ARG A 895 -5.70 41.51 15.18
C ARG A 895 -6.09 41.58 16.64
N ARG A 896 -5.71 40.55 17.41
CA ARG A 896 -6.02 40.40 18.84
C ARG A 896 -4.83 40.66 19.75
N LEU A 897 -3.68 40.99 19.18
CA LEU A 897 -2.51 41.43 19.94
C LEU A 897 -2.66 42.91 20.29
N ALA A 898 -2.33 43.27 21.53
CA ALA A 898 -2.27 44.68 21.92
C ALA A 898 -1.09 45.39 21.22
N ASP A 899 -1.17 46.71 21.04
CA ASP A 899 -0.09 47.50 20.42
C ASP A 899 1.27 47.29 21.13
N GLY A 900 1.25 47.12 22.46
CA GLY A 900 2.46 46.80 23.22
C GLY A 900 3.06 45.42 22.88
N GLN A 901 2.23 44.43 22.55
CA GLN A 901 2.69 43.11 22.11
C GLN A 901 3.24 43.16 20.68
N LEU A 902 2.62 43.95 19.79
CA LEU A 902 3.15 44.18 18.45
C LEU A 902 4.49 44.93 18.49
N ALA A 903 4.63 45.93 19.36
CA ALA A 903 5.89 46.63 19.59
C ALA A 903 6.97 45.67 20.14
N ALA A 904 6.62 44.84 21.13
CA ALA A 904 7.52 43.80 21.64
C ALA A 904 7.94 42.81 20.54
N ALA A 905 7.01 42.41 19.65
CA ALA A 905 7.34 41.55 18.51
C ALA A 905 8.37 42.21 17.58
N GLY A 906 8.28 43.52 17.34
CA GLY A 906 9.29 44.26 16.57
C GLY A 906 10.66 44.29 17.25
N GLU A 907 10.70 44.49 18.57
CA GLU A 907 11.96 44.43 19.35
C GLU A 907 12.58 43.02 19.31
N VAL A 908 11.77 41.98 19.46
CA VAL A 908 12.20 40.58 19.32
C VAL A 908 12.70 40.33 17.90
N PHE A 909 12.00 40.81 16.87
CA PHE A 909 12.43 40.65 15.49
C PHE A 909 13.82 41.25 15.26
N GLU A 910 14.07 42.49 15.71
CA GLU A 910 15.39 43.11 15.59
C GLU A 910 16.50 42.33 16.31
N ARG A 911 16.20 41.69 17.46
CA ARG A 911 17.13 40.82 18.19
C ARG A 911 17.45 39.51 17.44
N PHE A 912 16.49 38.94 16.71
CA PHE A 912 16.61 37.62 16.08
C PHE A 912 16.82 37.62 14.57
N ARG A 913 16.54 38.72 13.85
CA ARG A 913 16.48 38.76 12.38
C ARG A 913 17.72 38.24 11.66
N LEU A 914 18.92 38.44 12.24
CA LEU A 914 20.20 38.00 11.69
C LEU A 914 20.86 36.86 12.51
N ARG A 915 20.18 36.32 13.52
CA ARG A 915 20.69 35.16 14.26
C ARG A 915 20.48 33.90 13.43
N ARG A 916 21.47 33.00 13.48
CA ARG A 916 21.40 31.73 12.75
C ARG A 916 20.60 30.71 13.55
N LEU A 917 19.64 30.10 12.88
CA LEU A 917 18.84 28.96 13.32
C LEU A 917 19.38 27.69 12.64
N LEU A 918 19.34 26.58 13.37
CA LEU A 918 19.63 25.26 12.83
C LEU A 918 18.44 24.75 11.99
N PRO A 919 18.65 23.72 11.14
CA PRO A 919 17.56 23.04 10.47
C PRO A 919 16.42 22.67 11.44
N ALA A 920 15.19 22.66 10.95
CA ALA A 920 14.00 22.50 11.77
C ALA A 920 14.01 21.18 12.57
N ASN A 921 14.53 20.09 11.96
CA ASN A 921 14.71 18.80 12.63
C ASN A 921 15.72 18.81 13.79
N GLU A 922 16.49 19.88 13.96
CA GLU A 922 17.49 20.05 15.01
C GLU A 922 17.03 21.06 16.07
N ALA A 923 15.76 21.44 16.08
CA ALA A 923 15.19 22.36 17.07
C ALA A 923 15.48 21.91 18.51
N TYR A 924 15.52 20.60 18.77
CA TYR A 924 15.84 20.02 20.08
C TYR A 924 17.24 20.36 20.62
N ARG A 925 18.12 21.02 19.83
CA ARG A 925 19.47 21.45 20.23
C ARG A 925 19.84 22.85 19.70
N ASP A 926 18.84 23.61 19.25
CA ASP A 926 19.02 24.94 18.66
C ASP A 926 18.79 26.01 19.72
N ASP A 927 19.87 26.45 20.39
CA ASP A 927 19.81 27.49 21.43
C ASP A 927 19.13 28.77 20.94
N THR A 928 19.38 29.19 19.68
CA THR A 928 18.73 30.37 19.10
C THR A 928 17.22 30.17 19.01
N ARG A 929 16.75 28.98 18.64
CA ARG A 929 15.31 28.68 18.59
C ARG A 929 14.70 28.58 19.98
N TRP A 930 15.45 28.11 20.98
CA TRP A 930 14.97 28.06 22.37
C TRP A 930 14.76 29.47 22.93
N GLU A 931 15.72 30.36 22.72
CA GLU A 931 15.60 31.76 23.10
C GLU A 931 14.50 32.47 22.30
N LEU A 932 14.28 32.10 21.03
CA LEU A 932 13.17 32.61 20.23
C LEU A 932 11.82 32.17 20.82
N ASP A 933 11.69 30.90 21.20
CA ASP A 933 10.48 30.38 21.83
C ASP A 933 10.19 31.11 23.16
N GLU A 934 11.22 31.32 23.98
CA GLU A 934 11.08 32.10 25.23
C GLU A 934 10.63 33.54 24.95
N ALA A 935 11.30 34.23 24.03
CA ALA A 935 10.97 35.61 23.67
C ALA A 935 9.54 35.75 23.15
N VAL A 936 9.13 34.90 22.21
CA VAL A 936 7.79 34.99 21.61
C VAL A 936 6.71 34.57 22.61
N LEU A 937 6.88 33.44 23.30
CA LEU A 937 5.83 32.92 24.18
C LEU A 937 5.71 33.71 25.49
N CYS A 938 6.83 34.14 26.07
CA CYS A 938 6.82 34.80 27.38
C CYS A 938 6.83 36.33 27.27
N GLU A 939 7.73 36.93 26.48
CA GLU A 939 7.83 38.39 26.38
C GLU A 939 6.69 39.00 25.54
N VAL A 940 6.39 38.42 24.37
CA VAL A 940 5.36 38.94 23.45
C VAL A 940 3.95 38.48 23.86
N LEU A 941 3.78 37.17 24.11
CA LEU A 941 2.46 36.58 24.39
C LEU A 941 2.10 36.50 25.88
N GLY A 942 3.05 36.82 26.78
CA GLY A 942 2.78 36.91 28.22
C GLY A 942 2.52 35.57 28.91
N LEU A 943 2.95 34.44 28.32
CA LEU A 943 2.84 33.14 28.97
C LEU A 943 3.87 32.98 30.11
N PRO A 944 3.53 32.21 31.16
CA PRO A 944 4.48 31.94 32.24
C PRO A 944 5.63 31.06 31.74
N ALA A 945 6.85 31.32 32.21
CA ALA A 945 8.06 30.57 31.82
C ALA A 945 7.97 29.06 32.07
N GLU A 946 7.07 28.61 32.94
CA GLU A 946 6.77 27.19 33.20
C GLU A 946 6.34 26.42 31.94
N VAL A 947 5.80 27.09 30.90
CA VAL A 947 5.43 26.44 29.63
C VAL A 947 6.64 25.94 28.83
N LEU A 948 7.84 26.48 29.10
CA LEU A 948 9.05 26.16 28.33
C LEU A 948 9.56 24.75 28.61
N VAL A 949 9.35 24.22 29.81
CA VAL A 949 9.75 22.85 30.19
C VAL A 949 8.98 21.78 29.38
N PRO A 950 7.64 21.75 29.38
CA PRO A 950 6.89 20.81 28.54
C PRO A 950 7.07 21.08 27.05
N LEU A 951 7.28 22.34 26.63
CA LEU A 951 7.63 22.65 25.24
C LEU A 951 8.96 22.01 24.83
N ALA A 952 9.97 22.00 25.70
CA ALA A 952 11.26 21.37 25.39
C ALA A 952 11.12 19.86 25.19
N VAL A 953 10.30 19.18 26.00
CA VAL A 953 9.99 17.74 25.82
C VAL A 953 9.30 17.51 24.48
N LEU A 954 8.27 18.30 24.19
CA LEU A 954 7.51 18.21 22.94
C LEU A 954 8.39 18.49 21.71
N ARG A 955 9.31 19.44 21.81
CA ARG A 955 10.28 19.78 20.77
C ARG A 955 11.15 18.57 20.42
N THR A 956 11.66 17.89 21.44
CA THR A 956 12.48 16.67 21.26
C THR A 956 11.67 15.56 20.61
N GLN A 957 10.47 15.26 21.13
CA GLN A 957 9.58 14.26 20.54
C GLN A 957 9.23 14.57 19.07
N TRP A 958 8.96 15.85 18.74
CA TRP A 958 8.71 16.25 17.36
C TRP A 958 9.95 16.09 16.47
N CYS A 959 11.14 16.41 16.97
CA CYS A 959 12.38 16.16 16.22
C CYS A 959 12.70 14.66 16.04
N GLU A 960 12.17 13.78 16.91
CA GLU A 960 12.26 12.31 16.77
C GLU A 960 11.32 11.74 15.71
N GLU A 961 10.29 12.49 15.29
CA GLU A 961 9.34 12.03 14.29
C GLU A 961 10.06 11.67 12.97
N PRO A 962 9.86 10.46 12.40
CA PRO A 962 10.56 10.01 11.21
C PRO A 962 10.38 10.91 9.98
N SER A 963 9.21 11.54 9.89
CA SER A 963 8.89 12.50 8.83
C SER A 963 9.61 13.86 8.97
N VAL A 964 10.14 14.16 10.16
CA VAL A 964 10.89 15.39 10.47
C VAL A 964 12.39 15.17 10.28
N HIS A 965 13.00 14.21 10.99
CA HIS A 965 14.45 13.98 10.89
C HIS A 965 14.85 13.32 9.57
N GLY A 966 13.95 12.56 8.94
CA GLY A 966 14.17 11.96 7.63
C GLY A 966 15.43 11.10 7.55
N GLY A 967 15.78 10.38 8.61
CA GLY A 967 16.97 9.51 8.68
C GLY A 967 18.31 10.22 8.94
N LYS A 968 18.33 11.54 9.21
CA LYS A 968 19.59 12.23 9.54
C LYS A 968 20.20 11.72 10.85
N SER A 969 21.53 11.68 10.89
CA SER A 969 22.32 11.36 12.09
C SER A 969 22.20 12.42 13.18
N THR A 970 21.71 13.61 12.84
CA THR A 970 21.45 14.72 13.78
C THR A 970 20.10 14.61 14.48
N ARG A 971 19.39 13.48 14.36
CA ARG A 971 18.17 13.22 15.13
C ARG A 971 18.46 13.13 16.64
N PRO A 972 17.47 13.39 17.51
CA PRO A 972 17.58 13.08 18.92
C PRO A 972 17.90 11.58 19.13
N GLY A 973 18.65 11.28 20.19
CA GLY A 973 19.25 9.97 20.45
C GLY A 973 18.42 9.07 21.32
#